data_AF-A0AAU5XF63-F1
#
_entry.id   AF-A0AAU5XF63-F1
#
_cell.length_a   1.000
_cell.length_b   1.000
_cell.length_c   1.000
_cell.angle_alpha   90.00
_cell.angle_beta   90.00
_cell.angle_gamma   90.00
#
_symmetry.space_group_name_H-M   'P 1'
#
loop_
_entity.id
_entity.type
_entity.pdbx_description
1 polymer ?
#
loop_
_entity_poly.entity_id
_entity_poly.type
_entity_poly.pdbx_seq_one_letter_code
_entity_poly.pdbx_strand_id
1 'polypeptide(L)'
;MTRADLLALDTDALVALANRGLVKRAARELDAGAVPTLSTDADGAVRGRFPDGVEVVFPVGAGLDTASCTCPATGVCRHRVGLVLAYQRETESAESGPAEEWSPGSIDDETLRQVLGARTVTAARRRRTAGYYAHVHRDTPAPWVELATCTVRFLVPGELGYAHTDAVGPDHDEAIVLAIWAFREADERAPGERDVRLDLGGPEETPGDTPKAGAAPPDHGPERPRSGAPESADQAEASEADVVASGGGSEPRQSDGAGPGDAAAVNSGASAGVPEGGEAAPGRADVVESGGRVGVPEGGVAESGGRAGAPEGGETGPGGAAGVGGAVGPRDARGAEDDVGSGARSGGGIRVHVGMESAVELATELLAEGAMHAGPVLGAALRRMRRTVGEQGLHWPAGALDDLAEQLDAYAARGARYAAERYAELLTELHARRRAAAAGGLRSQILGAGEPGRTPLRRVRLVSLGCRVGGTVDERVADVFLAHAGDGTVLVLRRRWDVPPEEQPTGHELTRRRVAGTSLGALAVANLVSESASRSASRVVHIAQGRIAKTTVMPVGDAWSRLPEPVMVRDLAAASRALEELPPRLIRPRVAAEHVRVVEVAEVRQIGYHPGDQRLDAVIADAAGGTATVAAEYRAHCPGALDALAAALGDGPRLITGFLRRGRGALLMDPIAVLGAGGITVPDLAPGEGDGELAVQMPTARDRLDTALEAALTGFAEIAHRGLRHATPGVHRRIEEAAAELRRVGLTATADTATAFLTACRTGDADAMTRTWVDAQLRLITTAELR
;
A
#
# COMPACT_ATOMS: atom_id res chain seq x y z
N MET A 1 36.27 -0.62 -32.67
CA MET A 1 35.20 0.29 -32.21
C MET A 1 34.73 -0.24 -30.88
N THR A 2 34.63 0.59 -29.84
CA THR A 2 34.15 0.16 -28.52
C THR A 2 32.62 0.16 -28.49
N ARG A 3 32.02 -0.85 -27.87
CA ARG A 3 30.57 -1.01 -27.69
C ARG A 3 30.18 -0.57 -26.29
N ALA A 4 29.95 0.74 -26.13
CA ALA A 4 29.60 1.35 -24.84
C ALA A 4 28.32 0.75 -24.23
N ASP A 5 27.39 0.31 -25.07
CA ASP A 5 26.17 -0.42 -24.70
C ASP A 5 26.47 -1.74 -23.96
N LEU A 6 27.50 -2.47 -24.39
CA LEU A 6 27.92 -3.71 -23.72
C LEU A 6 28.73 -3.44 -22.44
N LEU A 7 29.33 -2.26 -22.30
CA LEU A 7 30.07 -1.85 -21.10
C LEU A 7 29.13 -1.31 -20.01
N ALA A 8 28.03 -0.66 -20.38
CA ALA A 8 27.03 -0.13 -19.44
C ALA A 8 26.19 -1.22 -18.73
N LEU A 9 26.17 -2.45 -19.25
CA LEU A 9 25.40 -3.56 -18.68
C LEU A 9 26.02 -4.12 -17.39
N ASP A 10 25.68 -3.50 -16.25
CA ASP A 10 26.10 -3.98 -14.93
C ASP A 10 25.56 -5.38 -14.57
N THR A 11 26.00 -5.92 -13.44
CA THR A 11 25.61 -7.26 -12.98
C THR A 11 24.10 -7.39 -12.75
N ASP A 12 23.41 -6.39 -12.23
CA ASP A 12 21.98 -6.47 -11.93
C ASP A 12 21.12 -6.15 -13.18
N ALA A 13 21.60 -5.35 -14.13
CA ALA A 13 21.06 -5.23 -15.49
C ALA A 13 21.10 -6.59 -16.23
N LEU A 14 22.23 -7.30 -16.18
CA LEU A 14 22.35 -8.67 -16.70
C LEU A 14 21.46 -9.67 -15.95
N VAL A 15 21.20 -9.47 -14.65
CA VAL A 15 20.24 -10.28 -13.87
C VAL A 15 18.80 -10.03 -14.31
N ALA A 16 18.42 -8.77 -14.58
CA ALA A 16 17.09 -8.38 -15.02
C ALA A 16 16.76 -8.89 -16.44
N LEU A 17 17.70 -8.71 -17.39
CA LEU A 17 17.52 -9.12 -18.79
C LEU A 17 17.62 -10.65 -19.00
N ALA A 18 18.27 -11.39 -18.09
CA ALA A 18 18.49 -12.83 -18.22
C ALA A 18 17.93 -13.63 -17.02
N ASN A 19 18.78 -13.86 -16.02
CA ASN A 19 18.47 -14.26 -14.63
C ASN A 19 19.79 -14.53 -13.89
N ARG A 20 19.79 -14.35 -12.56
CA ARG A 20 20.95 -14.56 -11.68
C ARG A 20 21.59 -15.97 -11.77
N GLY A 21 20.83 -16.98 -12.21
CA GLY A 21 21.34 -18.33 -12.45
C GLY A 21 22.21 -18.44 -13.71
N LEU A 22 21.78 -17.83 -14.81
CA LEU A 22 22.57 -17.72 -16.05
C LEU A 22 23.80 -16.83 -15.85
N VAL A 23 23.66 -15.67 -15.20
CA VAL A 23 24.77 -14.74 -14.95
C VAL A 23 25.87 -15.41 -14.12
N LYS A 24 25.51 -16.02 -12.97
CA LYS A 24 26.48 -16.78 -12.15
C LYS A 24 27.11 -17.97 -12.87
N ARG A 25 26.38 -18.61 -13.80
CA ARG A 25 26.93 -19.72 -14.60
C ARG A 25 27.94 -19.21 -15.63
N ALA A 26 27.57 -18.18 -16.40
CA ALA A 26 28.43 -17.58 -17.41
C ALA A 26 29.72 -17.04 -16.80
N ALA A 27 29.64 -16.26 -15.71
CA ALA A 27 30.81 -15.78 -14.98
C ALA A 27 31.72 -16.95 -14.54
N ARG A 28 31.17 -17.97 -13.85
CA ARG A 28 31.94 -19.13 -13.39
C ARG A 28 32.57 -19.94 -14.53
N GLU A 29 31.94 -20.00 -15.70
CA GLU A 29 32.49 -20.66 -16.88
C GLU A 29 33.66 -19.87 -17.48
N LEU A 30 33.57 -18.53 -17.54
CA LEU A 30 34.69 -17.66 -17.92
C LEU A 30 35.85 -17.77 -16.92
N ASP A 31 35.55 -17.76 -15.62
CA ASP A 31 36.53 -17.92 -14.53
C ASP A 31 37.22 -19.30 -14.56
N ALA A 32 36.54 -20.31 -15.11
CA ALA A 32 37.08 -21.64 -15.36
C ALA A 32 37.81 -21.77 -16.71
N GLY A 33 38.05 -20.65 -17.42
CA GLY A 33 38.81 -20.60 -18.66
C GLY A 33 37.99 -20.86 -19.94
N ALA A 34 36.67 -20.96 -19.89
CA ALA A 34 35.80 -21.12 -21.07
C ALA A 34 35.55 -19.78 -21.81
N VAL A 35 36.59 -18.96 -21.93
CA VAL A 35 36.53 -17.61 -22.51
C VAL A 35 36.32 -17.70 -24.03
N PRO A 36 35.38 -16.94 -24.63
CA PRO A 36 35.21 -16.90 -26.07
C PRO A 36 36.36 -16.15 -26.74
N THR A 37 36.76 -16.57 -27.94
CA THR A 37 37.54 -15.71 -28.84
C THR A 37 36.62 -14.60 -29.35
N LEU A 38 36.91 -13.36 -28.98
CA LEU A 38 36.13 -12.19 -29.40
C LEU A 38 36.68 -11.56 -30.69
N SER A 39 35.78 -10.98 -31.48
CA SER A 39 36.14 -10.14 -32.63
C SER A 39 35.05 -9.10 -32.88
N THR A 40 35.44 -7.86 -33.20
CA THR A 40 34.49 -6.82 -33.64
C THR A 40 34.58 -6.66 -35.15
N ASP A 41 33.45 -6.81 -35.84
CA ASP A 41 33.32 -6.60 -37.29
C ASP A 41 33.49 -5.11 -37.65
N ALA A 42 33.73 -4.83 -38.94
CA ALA A 42 33.80 -3.46 -39.46
C ALA A 42 32.50 -2.67 -39.21
N ASP A 43 31.35 -3.35 -39.20
CA ASP A 43 30.02 -2.79 -38.94
C ASP A 43 29.70 -2.63 -37.44
N GLY A 44 30.69 -2.80 -36.54
CA GLY A 44 30.51 -2.66 -35.08
C GLY A 44 29.82 -3.83 -34.37
N ALA A 45 29.48 -4.90 -35.10
CA ALA A 45 28.94 -6.12 -34.52
C ALA A 45 30.02 -6.88 -33.73
N VAL A 46 29.72 -7.31 -32.50
CA VAL A 46 30.66 -8.11 -31.69
C VAL A 46 30.30 -9.59 -31.82
N ARG A 47 31.30 -10.40 -32.19
CA ARG A 47 31.21 -11.86 -32.25
C ARG A 47 32.02 -12.48 -31.12
N GLY A 48 31.55 -13.62 -30.62
CA GLY A 48 32.28 -14.46 -29.68
C GLY A 48 32.13 -15.93 -30.05
N ARG A 49 33.25 -16.61 -30.27
CA ARG A 49 33.32 -18.07 -30.48
C ARG A 49 33.78 -18.75 -29.20
N PHE A 50 32.89 -19.51 -28.56
CA PHE A 50 33.20 -20.23 -27.34
C PHE A 50 33.97 -21.54 -27.61
N PRO A 51 34.75 -22.05 -26.64
CA PRO A 51 35.47 -23.33 -26.78
C PRO A 51 34.58 -24.56 -26.99
N ASP A 52 33.27 -24.48 -26.69
CA ASP A 52 32.28 -25.51 -26.99
C ASP A 52 31.69 -25.42 -28.42
N GLY A 53 32.26 -24.55 -29.27
CA GLY A 53 31.87 -24.38 -30.67
C GLY A 53 30.66 -23.46 -30.90
N VAL A 54 30.04 -22.94 -29.83
CA VAL A 54 28.93 -21.98 -29.97
C VAL A 54 29.44 -20.62 -30.42
N GLU A 55 28.75 -20.03 -31.39
CA GLU A 55 28.97 -18.67 -31.85
C GLU A 55 27.83 -17.77 -31.38
N VAL A 56 28.18 -16.57 -30.95
CA VAL A 56 27.25 -15.49 -30.61
C VAL A 56 27.61 -14.26 -31.43
N VAL A 57 26.61 -13.55 -31.95
CA VAL A 57 26.79 -12.27 -32.66
C VAL A 57 25.78 -11.25 -32.13
N PHE A 58 26.30 -10.12 -31.64
CA PHE A 58 25.57 -8.91 -31.25
C PHE A 58 25.72 -7.84 -32.34
N PRO A 59 24.71 -7.62 -33.21
CA PRO A 59 24.62 -6.42 -34.03
C PRO A 59 24.64 -5.14 -33.18
N VAL A 60 24.88 -4.00 -33.81
CA VAL A 60 24.69 -2.67 -33.19
C VAL A 60 23.19 -2.43 -32.97
N GLY A 61 22.79 -1.84 -31.85
CA GLY A 61 21.39 -1.60 -31.48
C GLY A 61 20.56 -2.86 -31.16
N ALA A 62 21.19 -4.03 -31.03
CA ALA A 62 20.51 -5.30 -30.74
C ALA A 62 20.63 -5.70 -29.26
N GLY A 63 19.48 -5.77 -28.59
CA GLY A 63 19.34 -6.20 -27.20
C GLY A 63 19.78 -7.64 -26.92
N LEU A 64 19.85 -7.98 -25.63
CA LEU A 64 20.33 -9.28 -25.14
C LEU A 64 19.46 -10.48 -25.61
N ASP A 65 18.20 -10.21 -25.93
CA ASP A 65 17.17 -11.13 -26.41
C ASP A 65 17.17 -11.33 -27.94
N THR A 66 17.52 -10.28 -28.69
CA THR A 66 17.56 -10.22 -30.15
C THR A 66 18.94 -10.58 -30.73
N ALA A 67 20.01 -10.47 -29.94
CA ALA A 67 21.33 -10.99 -30.29
C ALA A 67 21.30 -12.47 -30.68
N SER A 68 22.02 -12.85 -31.74
CA SER A 68 21.97 -14.21 -32.29
C SER A 68 22.97 -15.14 -31.60
N CYS A 69 22.63 -16.43 -31.48
CA CYS A 69 23.46 -17.45 -30.87
C CYS A 69 23.16 -18.82 -31.49
N THR A 70 24.18 -19.64 -31.78
CA THR A 70 24.01 -20.96 -32.41
C THR A 70 23.62 -22.08 -31.44
N CYS A 71 23.51 -21.80 -30.14
CA CYS A 71 23.03 -22.77 -29.16
C CYS A 71 21.50 -23.02 -29.28
N PRO A 72 20.98 -24.18 -28.82
CA PRO A 72 19.56 -24.53 -28.96
C PRO A 72 18.60 -23.78 -28.00
N ALA A 73 19.01 -22.67 -27.39
CA ALA A 73 18.17 -21.89 -26.48
C ALA A 73 17.31 -20.87 -27.23
N THR A 74 16.00 -20.87 -26.99
CA THR A 74 15.01 -20.00 -27.65
C THR A 74 14.92 -18.59 -27.04
N GLY A 75 16.01 -18.07 -26.47
CA GLY A 75 16.07 -16.79 -25.76
C GLY A 75 17.45 -16.56 -25.14
N VAL A 76 17.55 -15.67 -24.16
CA VAL A 76 18.84 -15.35 -23.51
C VAL A 76 19.47 -16.59 -22.87
N CYS A 77 20.75 -16.84 -23.19
CA CYS A 77 21.48 -18.03 -22.77
C CYS A 77 22.83 -17.67 -22.13
N ARG A 78 23.51 -18.68 -21.55
CA ARG A 78 24.82 -18.50 -20.90
C ARG A 78 25.88 -17.90 -21.83
N HIS A 79 25.85 -18.26 -23.11
CA HIS A 79 26.79 -17.75 -24.13
C HIS A 79 26.58 -16.26 -24.45
N ARG A 80 25.32 -15.78 -24.53
CA ARG A 80 25.05 -14.36 -24.76
C ARG A 80 25.56 -13.51 -23.60
N VAL A 81 25.24 -13.90 -22.37
CA VAL A 81 25.72 -13.23 -21.15
C VAL A 81 27.25 -13.34 -21.04
N GLY A 82 27.82 -14.51 -21.35
CA GLY A 82 29.27 -14.75 -21.33
C GLY A 82 30.05 -13.93 -22.36
N LEU A 83 29.45 -13.58 -23.50
CA LEU A 83 30.08 -12.66 -24.46
C LEU A 83 30.18 -11.26 -23.88
N VAL A 84 29.10 -10.74 -23.28
CA VAL A 84 29.11 -9.41 -22.64
C VAL A 84 30.15 -9.35 -21.51
N LEU A 85 30.13 -10.32 -20.60
CA LEU A 85 31.09 -10.42 -19.49
C LEU A 85 32.55 -10.58 -19.97
N ALA A 86 32.79 -11.27 -21.09
CA ALA A 86 34.14 -11.38 -21.67
C ALA A 86 34.58 -10.06 -22.34
N TYR A 87 33.68 -9.39 -23.06
CA TYR A 87 33.92 -8.11 -23.73
C TYR A 87 34.21 -6.98 -22.73
N GLN A 88 33.46 -6.97 -21.62
CA GLN A 88 33.73 -6.12 -20.46
C GLN A 88 35.17 -6.36 -19.96
N ARG A 89 35.52 -7.58 -19.56
CA ARG A 89 36.87 -7.91 -19.03
C ARG A 89 38.03 -7.55 -19.98
N GLU A 90 37.84 -7.70 -21.29
CA GLU A 90 38.84 -7.33 -22.30
C GLU A 90 38.97 -5.79 -22.46
N THR A 91 37.91 -5.02 -22.19
CA THR A 91 37.85 -3.57 -22.42
C THR A 91 38.01 -2.71 -21.15
N GLU A 92 37.57 -3.20 -19.99
CA GLU A 92 37.79 -2.59 -18.66
C GLU A 92 39.29 -2.43 -18.34
N SER A 93 40.14 -3.21 -19.01
CA SER A 93 41.60 -3.07 -18.95
C SER A 93 42.15 -1.81 -19.64
N ALA A 94 41.29 -0.98 -20.26
CA ALA A 94 41.71 0.18 -21.06
C ALA A 94 41.27 1.55 -20.48
N GLU A 95 40.01 1.73 -20.06
CA GLU A 95 39.54 3.03 -19.54
C GLU A 95 38.24 2.93 -18.71
N SER A 96 38.03 3.88 -17.81
CA SER A 96 36.79 4.01 -17.01
C SER A 96 36.52 5.49 -16.71
N GLY A 97 35.84 6.16 -17.65
CA GLY A 97 35.39 7.54 -17.47
C GLY A 97 34.13 7.64 -16.59
N PRO A 98 33.89 8.78 -15.92
CA PRO A 98 32.61 9.02 -15.25
C PRO A 98 31.47 9.05 -16.28
N ALA A 99 30.32 8.49 -15.93
CA ALA A 99 29.14 8.53 -16.78
C ALA A 99 28.63 9.98 -16.95
N GLU A 100 28.30 10.35 -18.18
CA GLU A 100 27.71 11.64 -18.51
C GLU A 100 26.23 11.68 -18.05
N GLU A 101 25.73 12.85 -17.64
CA GLU A 101 24.41 13.01 -17.02
C GLU A 101 23.29 12.91 -18.08
N TRP A 102 22.88 11.68 -18.37
CA TRP A 102 21.92 11.33 -19.42
C TRP A 102 20.50 11.08 -18.89
N SER A 103 19.49 11.62 -19.59
CA SER A 103 18.07 11.32 -19.37
C SER A 103 17.46 10.54 -20.55
N PRO A 104 16.64 9.49 -20.29
CA PRO A 104 15.81 8.84 -21.31
C PRO A 104 14.91 9.80 -22.11
N GLY A 105 14.59 10.98 -21.55
CA GLY A 105 13.83 12.02 -22.24
C GLY A 105 14.49 12.52 -23.52
N SER A 106 15.83 12.44 -23.64
CA SER A 106 16.59 12.91 -24.79
C SER A 106 16.33 12.13 -26.08
N ILE A 107 15.76 10.92 -25.99
CA ILE A 107 15.41 10.09 -27.15
C ILE A 107 14.21 10.73 -27.84
N ASP A 108 14.32 11.04 -29.13
CA ASP A 108 13.32 11.82 -29.84
C ASP A 108 12.10 11.01 -30.34
N ASP A 109 11.07 11.73 -30.79
CA ASP A 109 9.80 11.14 -31.19
C ASP A 109 9.85 10.38 -32.53
N GLU A 110 10.95 10.50 -33.28
CA GLU A 110 11.17 9.85 -34.58
C GLU A 110 11.98 8.55 -34.42
N THR A 111 13.02 8.56 -33.58
CA THR A 111 13.73 7.36 -33.10
C THR A 111 12.74 6.34 -32.52
N LEU A 112 11.77 6.79 -31.72
CA LEU A 112 10.70 5.94 -31.20
C LEU A 112 9.83 5.30 -32.32
N ARG A 113 9.59 5.99 -33.44
CA ARG A 113 8.83 5.42 -34.58
C ARG A 113 9.65 4.44 -35.38
N GLN A 114 10.97 4.65 -35.47
CA GLN A 114 11.89 3.78 -36.21
C GLN A 114 12.17 2.49 -35.46
N VAL A 115 12.37 2.55 -34.13
CA VAL A 115 12.67 1.37 -33.30
C VAL A 115 11.40 0.63 -32.85
N LEU A 116 10.41 1.33 -32.28
CA LEU A 116 9.21 0.71 -31.68
C LEU A 116 7.98 0.72 -32.60
N GLY A 117 8.08 1.36 -33.78
CA GLY A 117 7.04 1.37 -34.80
C GLY A 117 5.95 2.44 -34.61
N ALA A 118 5.55 3.07 -35.71
CA ALA A 118 4.55 4.15 -35.70
C ALA A 118 3.17 3.77 -35.12
N ARG A 119 2.79 2.48 -35.12
CA ARG A 119 1.53 2.01 -34.49
C ARG A 119 1.57 2.14 -32.97
N THR A 120 2.68 1.74 -32.35
CA THR A 120 2.95 1.84 -30.92
C THR A 120 2.92 3.29 -30.46
N VAL A 121 3.65 4.17 -31.15
CA VAL A 121 3.65 5.61 -30.86
C VAL A 121 2.24 6.21 -31.02
N THR A 122 1.42 5.71 -31.95
CA THR A 122 0.02 6.12 -32.11
C THR A 122 -0.88 5.62 -30.97
N ALA A 123 -0.64 4.43 -30.43
CA ALA A 123 -1.37 3.90 -29.28
C ALA A 123 -1.02 4.68 -28.00
N ALA A 124 0.28 4.85 -27.73
CA ALA A 124 0.79 5.71 -26.65
C ALA A 124 0.21 7.13 -26.72
N ARG A 125 0.13 7.76 -27.92
CA ARG A 125 -0.47 9.10 -28.07
C ARG A 125 -1.92 9.13 -27.61
N ARG A 126 -2.73 8.11 -27.91
CA ARG A 126 -4.11 7.99 -27.40
C ARG A 126 -4.13 7.85 -25.88
N ARG A 127 -3.18 7.10 -25.30
CA ARG A 127 -3.05 6.94 -23.85
C ARG A 127 -2.64 8.25 -23.15
N ARG A 128 -1.75 9.06 -23.73
CA ARG A 128 -1.45 10.44 -23.26
C ARG A 128 -2.67 11.36 -23.39
N THR A 129 -3.43 11.30 -24.48
CA THR A 129 -4.69 12.08 -24.60
C THR A 129 -5.74 11.65 -23.56
N ALA A 130 -5.80 10.37 -23.19
CA ALA A 130 -6.69 9.88 -22.13
C ALA A 130 -6.22 10.19 -20.70
N GLY A 131 -4.94 10.56 -20.53
CA GLY A 131 -4.30 10.79 -19.25
C GLY A 131 -3.71 9.50 -18.65
N TYR A 132 -2.49 9.62 -18.11
CA TYR A 132 -1.83 8.58 -17.32
C TYR A 132 -0.94 9.20 -16.24
N TYR A 133 -0.68 8.42 -15.19
CA TYR A 133 0.26 8.77 -14.12
C TYR A 133 1.64 8.17 -14.41
N ALA A 134 2.69 8.91 -14.02
CA ALA A 134 4.05 8.42 -13.95
C ALA A 134 4.76 8.93 -12.69
N HIS A 135 5.57 8.05 -12.08
CA HIS A 135 6.54 8.38 -11.04
C HIS A 135 7.92 8.16 -11.65
N VAL A 136 8.65 9.24 -11.91
CA VAL A 136 9.94 9.24 -12.60
C VAL A 136 11.06 9.26 -11.56
N HIS A 137 11.97 8.29 -11.65
CA HIS A 137 13.10 8.09 -10.76
C HIS A 137 14.41 8.27 -11.55
N ARG A 138 15.23 9.25 -11.16
CA ARG A 138 16.52 9.54 -11.80
C ARG A 138 17.72 8.86 -11.12
N ASP A 139 17.53 8.31 -9.92
CA ASP A 139 18.61 7.73 -9.10
C ASP A 139 19.09 6.33 -9.58
N THR A 140 20.29 5.97 -9.11
CA THR A 140 21.12 4.81 -9.52
C THR A 140 20.54 3.44 -9.13
N PRO A 141 20.90 2.34 -9.82
CA PRO A 141 21.91 2.23 -10.88
C PRO A 141 21.45 2.70 -12.28
N ALA A 142 20.15 2.74 -12.54
CA ALA A 142 19.62 3.09 -13.86
C ALA A 142 18.27 3.84 -13.73
N PRO A 143 18.06 4.92 -14.51
CA PRO A 143 16.83 5.72 -14.45
C PRO A 143 15.60 4.91 -14.86
N TRP A 144 14.49 5.11 -14.15
CA TRP A 144 13.28 4.29 -14.31
C TRP A 144 11.98 5.03 -14.01
N VAL A 145 10.85 4.42 -14.37
CA VAL A 145 9.49 4.97 -14.18
C VAL A 145 8.56 3.92 -13.61
N GLU A 146 7.78 4.25 -12.57
CA GLU A 146 6.52 3.55 -12.25
C GLU A 146 5.41 4.13 -13.13
N LEU A 147 4.80 3.27 -13.97
CA LEU A 147 3.55 3.56 -14.64
C LEU A 147 2.41 2.83 -13.94
N ALA A 148 1.18 3.27 -14.17
CA ALA A 148 -0.03 2.66 -13.59
C ALA A 148 -0.06 1.11 -13.66
N THR A 149 0.44 0.49 -14.73
CA THR A 149 0.37 -0.97 -14.96
C THR A 149 1.65 -1.75 -14.73
N CYS A 150 2.82 -1.10 -14.77
CA CYS A 150 4.13 -1.72 -14.95
C CYS A 150 5.27 -0.75 -14.58
N THR A 151 6.49 -1.25 -14.46
CA THR A 151 7.71 -0.43 -14.33
C THR A 151 8.50 -0.45 -15.63
N VAL A 152 9.26 0.61 -15.93
CA VAL A 152 10.16 0.68 -17.09
C VAL A 152 11.53 1.17 -16.63
N ARG A 153 12.60 0.39 -16.85
CA ARG A 153 14.00 0.73 -16.48
C ARG A 153 14.87 0.88 -17.73
N PHE A 154 15.66 1.95 -17.80
CA PHE A 154 16.55 2.23 -18.93
C PHE A 154 17.99 1.81 -18.60
N LEU A 155 18.27 0.52 -18.78
CA LEU A 155 19.49 -0.14 -18.31
C LEU A 155 20.77 0.26 -19.07
N VAL A 156 20.64 0.90 -20.23
CA VAL A 156 21.76 1.40 -21.06
C VAL A 156 21.40 2.78 -21.59
N PRO A 157 22.28 3.79 -21.48
CA PRO A 157 22.07 5.11 -22.05
C PRO A 157 21.82 5.08 -23.56
N GLY A 158 20.76 5.74 -24.02
CA GLY A 158 20.36 5.88 -25.43
C GLY A 158 19.73 4.62 -26.08
N GLU A 159 20.08 3.42 -25.61
CA GLU A 159 19.75 2.17 -26.31
C GLU A 159 18.44 1.53 -25.84
N LEU A 160 17.36 1.83 -26.58
CA LEU A 160 16.01 1.28 -26.35
C LEU A 160 15.96 -0.25 -26.30
N GLY A 161 16.87 -0.95 -26.98
CA GLY A 161 16.97 -2.42 -26.97
C GLY A 161 17.33 -3.05 -25.63
N TYR A 162 17.69 -2.25 -24.62
CA TYR A 162 17.93 -2.70 -23.24
C TYR A 162 16.95 -2.11 -22.22
N ALA A 163 15.89 -1.41 -22.68
CA ALA A 163 14.80 -1.01 -21.81
C ALA A 163 14.06 -2.25 -21.26
N HIS A 164 13.88 -2.32 -19.94
CA HIS A 164 13.28 -3.48 -19.27
C HIS A 164 11.95 -3.11 -18.61
N THR A 165 10.89 -3.86 -18.93
CA THR A 165 9.57 -3.72 -18.31
C THR A 165 8.91 -5.08 -18.06
N ASP A 166 8.02 -5.15 -17.08
CA ASP A 166 7.15 -6.29 -16.80
C ASP A 166 5.86 -6.32 -17.65
N ALA A 167 5.61 -5.28 -18.47
CA ALA A 167 4.59 -5.30 -19.51
C ALA A 167 4.94 -6.28 -20.65
N VAL A 168 3.93 -6.80 -21.37
CA VAL A 168 4.13 -7.87 -22.37
C VAL A 168 3.24 -7.73 -23.60
N GLY A 169 3.80 -8.02 -24.78
CA GLY A 169 3.09 -7.83 -26.05
C GLY A 169 3.05 -6.34 -26.45
N PRO A 170 1.98 -5.83 -27.10
CA PRO A 170 1.89 -4.43 -27.50
C PRO A 170 2.10 -3.43 -26.35
N ASP A 171 1.67 -3.82 -25.14
CA ASP A 171 1.77 -3.03 -23.91
C ASP A 171 3.23 -2.76 -23.50
N HIS A 172 4.18 -3.62 -23.90
CA HIS A 172 5.62 -3.46 -23.63
C HIS A 172 6.19 -2.22 -24.32
N ASP A 173 6.00 -2.14 -25.64
CA ASP A 173 6.55 -1.06 -26.45
C ASP A 173 5.78 0.25 -26.19
N GLU A 174 4.48 0.17 -25.87
CA GLU A 174 3.69 1.34 -25.44
C GLU A 174 4.21 1.90 -24.11
N ALA A 175 4.52 1.05 -23.12
CA ALA A 175 5.07 1.48 -21.83
C ALA A 175 6.41 2.22 -21.99
N ILE A 176 7.30 1.76 -22.88
CA ILE A 176 8.58 2.42 -23.14
C ILE A 176 8.38 3.84 -23.71
N VAL A 177 7.45 4.02 -24.66
CA VAL A 177 7.11 5.35 -25.22
C VAL A 177 6.54 6.27 -24.14
N LEU A 178 5.65 5.77 -23.28
CA LEU A 178 5.05 6.54 -22.18
C LEU A 178 6.10 6.95 -21.14
N ALA A 179 7.01 6.04 -20.75
CA ALA A 179 8.09 6.33 -19.81
C ALA A 179 9.05 7.41 -20.34
N ILE A 180 9.38 7.42 -21.64
CA ILE A 180 10.22 8.46 -22.24
C ILE A 180 9.51 9.83 -22.27
N TRP A 181 8.21 9.87 -22.54
CA TRP A 181 7.45 11.13 -22.41
C TRP A 181 7.31 11.61 -20.97
N ALA A 182 7.24 10.70 -19.99
CA ALA A 182 7.28 11.04 -18.57
C ALA A 182 8.64 11.66 -18.19
N PHE A 183 9.76 11.10 -18.68
CA PHE A 183 11.08 11.72 -18.51
C PHE A 183 11.15 13.11 -19.14
N ARG A 184 10.73 13.30 -20.41
CA ARG A 184 10.71 14.64 -21.05
C ARG A 184 9.95 15.68 -20.23
N GLU A 185 8.74 15.34 -19.79
CA GLU A 185 7.90 16.24 -18.99
C GLU A 185 8.49 16.49 -17.59
N ALA A 186 9.19 15.51 -17.00
CA ALA A 186 9.92 15.70 -15.75
C ALA A 186 11.16 16.58 -15.94
N ASP A 187 11.86 16.47 -17.07
CA ASP A 187 13.04 17.28 -17.41
C ASP A 187 12.63 18.75 -17.68
N GLU A 188 11.45 18.96 -18.28
CA GLU A 188 10.87 20.29 -18.51
C GLU A 188 10.31 20.95 -17.23
N ARG A 189 9.62 20.19 -16.36
CA ARG A 189 8.93 20.73 -15.17
C ARG A 189 9.79 20.76 -13.90
N ALA A 190 10.69 19.79 -13.74
CA ALA A 190 11.41 19.52 -12.50
C ALA A 190 12.87 19.07 -12.77
N PRO A 191 13.69 19.93 -13.42
CA PRO A 191 15.08 19.59 -13.74
C PRO A 191 15.91 19.42 -12.45
N GLY A 192 16.62 18.29 -12.35
CA GLY A 192 17.49 17.97 -11.21
C GLY A 192 16.80 17.38 -9.97
N GLU A 193 15.46 17.31 -9.93
CA GLU A 193 14.76 16.56 -8.87
C GLU A 193 14.96 15.04 -9.08
N ARG A 194 15.12 14.26 -8.00
CA ARG A 194 15.41 12.82 -8.12
C ARG A 194 14.16 11.98 -8.40
N ASP A 195 13.06 12.32 -7.73
CA ASP A 195 11.79 11.60 -7.78
C ASP A 195 10.65 12.58 -8.13
N VAL A 196 10.08 12.46 -9.33
CA VAL A 196 9.07 13.40 -9.87
C VAL A 196 7.75 12.68 -10.14
N ARG A 197 6.63 13.25 -9.70
CA ARG A 197 5.29 12.63 -9.82
C ARG A 197 4.40 13.46 -10.74
N LEU A 198 3.92 12.86 -11.82
CA LEU A 198 3.30 13.56 -12.95
C LEU A 198 1.99 12.92 -13.39
N ASP A 199 0.97 13.76 -13.60
CA ASP A 199 -0.16 13.45 -14.46
C ASP A 199 0.13 14.00 -15.87
N LEU A 200 0.11 13.11 -16.86
CA LEU A 200 0.53 13.37 -18.23
C LEU A 200 -0.66 13.32 -19.19
N GLY A 201 -1.16 14.51 -19.54
CA GLY A 201 -2.32 14.70 -20.41
C GLY A 201 -3.65 14.34 -19.72
N GLY A 202 -4.62 13.90 -20.52
CA GLY A 202 -6.03 13.79 -20.11
C GLY A 202 -6.89 14.96 -20.59
N PRO A 203 -8.18 14.99 -20.24
CA PRO A 203 -9.06 16.11 -20.59
C PRO A 203 -8.71 17.36 -19.79
N GLU A 204 -8.42 18.45 -20.49
CA GLU A 204 -8.35 19.79 -19.87
C GLU A 204 -9.75 20.18 -19.37
N GLU A 205 -9.96 20.10 -18.06
CA GLU A 205 -11.05 20.84 -17.41
C GLU A 205 -10.69 22.32 -17.48
N THR A 206 -11.24 23.02 -18.49
CA THR A 206 -11.11 24.48 -18.61
C THR A 206 -11.49 25.12 -17.27
N PRO A 207 -10.62 25.94 -16.65
CA PRO A 207 -10.84 26.44 -15.29
C PRO A 207 -12.22 27.06 -15.13
N GLY A 208 -13.06 26.43 -14.31
CA GLY A 208 -14.43 26.86 -14.07
C GLY A 208 -14.45 28.29 -13.52
N ASP A 209 -15.35 29.11 -14.09
CA ASP A 209 -15.48 30.55 -13.82
C ASP A 209 -15.33 30.86 -12.34
N THR A 210 -14.18 31.45 -11.98
CA THR A 210 -13.76 31.53 -10.59
C THR A 210 -14.58 32.60 -9.88
N PRO A 211 -15.40 32.27 -8.86
CA PRO A 211 -16.07 33.30 -8.09
C PRO A 211 -14.99 34.19 -7.46
N LYS A 212 -14.97 35.48 -7.87
CA LYS A 212 -13.90 36.43 -7.52
C LYS A 212 -13.54 36.32 -6.04
N ALA A 213 -12.27 36.04 -5.76
CA ALA A 213 -11.74 35.93 -4.41
C ALA A 213 -12.02 37.24 -3.63
N GLY A 214 -12.98 37.17 -2.71
CA GLY A 214 -13.37 38.29 -1.86
C GLY A 214 -12.41 38.43 -0.68
N ALA A 215 -11.75 39.58 -0.60
CA ALA A 215 -10.80 39.98 0.44
C ALA A 215 -9.53 39.09 0.58
N ALA A 216 -8.39 39.64 0.16
CA ALA A 216 -7.09 39.20 0.64
C ALA A 216 -6.93 39.56 2.14
N PRO A 217 -6.11 38.82 2.90
CA PRO A 217 -5.72 39.23 4.26
C PRO A 217 -4.93 40.55 4.21
N PRO A 218 -4.95 41.35 5.30
CA PRO A 218 -4.20 42.60 5.36
C PRO A 218 -2.68 42.35 5.31
N ASP A 219 -2.00 43.16 4.51
CA ASP A 219 -0.56 43.08 4.28
C ASP A 219 0.25 43.63 5.47
N HIS A 220 1.17 42.82 6.01
CA HIS A 220 2.07 43.22 7.08
C HIS A 220 3.36 43.83 6.52
N GLY A 221 3.23 45.06 6.01
CA GLY A 221 4.35 45.92 5.63
C GLY A 221 5.31 46.21 6.81
N PRO A 222 6.60 46.48 6.55
CA PRO A 222 7.67 46.28 7.53
C PRO A 222 7.83 47.40 8.57
N GLU A 223 8.22 47.02 9.78
CA GLU A 223 8.71 47.94 10.80
C GLU A 223 10.01 48.65 10.38
N ARG A 224 10.07 49.98 10.51
CA ARG A 224 11.29 50.72 10.89
C ARG A 224 10.95 52.03 11.63
N PRO A 225 11.87 52.58 12.44
CA PRO A 225 11.46 53.25 13.68
C PRO A 225 11.93 54.71 13.84
N ARG A 226 11.33 55.45 14.80
CA ARG A 226 11.96 56.27 15.87
C ARG A 226 11.12 57.48 16.32
N SER A 227 11.26 57.80 17.62
CA SER A 227 11.29 59.14 18.26
C SER A 227 10.14 60.14 18.07
N GLY A 228 9.61 60.65 19.20
CA GLY A 228 8.91 61.94 19.28
C GLY A 228 8.03 62.11 20.53
N ALA A 229 8.52 62.84 21.54
CA ALA A 229 7.66 63.53 22.53
C ALA A 229 7.35 64.95 22.00
N PRO A 230 6.25 65.59 22.41
CA PRO A 230 6.17 66.38 23.65
C PRO A 230 5.04 65.88 24.60
N GLU A 231 4.91 66.22 25.89
CA GLU A 231 4.64 67.54 26.54
C GLU A 231 3.34 68.23 26.05
N SER A 232 2.44 68.79 26.88
CA SER A 232 2.35 68.87 28.36
C SER A 232 0.97 69.38 28.83
N ALA A 233 0.59 69.07 30.09
CA ALA A 233 -0.43 69.76 30.91
C ALA A 233 -1.93 69.61 30.47
N ASP A 234 -2.95 69.84 31.31
CA ASP A 234 -3.00 70.25 32.73
C ASP A 234 -4.30 69.76 33.43
N GLN A 235 -4.43 70.02 34.75
CA GLN A 235 -5.61 69.85 35.63
C GLN A 235 -6.03 68.39 35.92
N ALA A 236 -5.89 67.79 37.11
CA ALA A 236 -5.87 68.22 38.52
C ALA A 236 -7.26 68.36 39.20
N GLU A 237 -7.55 67.40 40.09
CA GLU A 237 -8.24 67.65 41.37
C GLU A 237 -7.70 66.63 42.40
N ALA A 238 -7.74 66.98 43.69
CA ALA A 238 -7.05 66.22 44.75
C ALA A 238 -7.91 66.04 46.01
N SER A 239 -7.64 64.97 46.75
CA SER A 239 -8.00 64.84 48.17
C SER A 239 -7.00 63.95 48.90
N GLU A 240 -6.67 64.33 50.12
CA GLU A 240 -5.59 63.75 50.95
C GLU A 240 -6.15 62.82 52.04
N ALA A 241 -5.35 61.85 52.49
CA ALA A 241 -5.38 61.33 53.86
C ALA A 241 -4.08 60.55 54.20
N ASP A 242 -3.63 60.68 55.45
CA ASP A 242 -2.40 60.12 56.06
C ASP A 242 -2.23 58.59 55.90
N VAL A 243 -1.03 57.99 55.80
CA VAL A 243 0.26 58.15 56.53
C VAL A 243 0.25 57.57 57.97
N VAL A 244 0.80 56.36 58.12
CA VAL A 244 1.62 55.91 59.27
C VAL A 244 2.65 54.89 58.75
N ALA A 245 3.89 54.87 59.29
CA ALA A 245 4.93 53.91 58.93
C ALA A 245 5.67 53.32 60.15
N SER A 246 5.88 52.00 60.14
CA SER A 246 6.73 51.24 61.09
C SER A 246 6.84 49.76 60.66
N GLY A 247 7.93 49.01 60.86
CA GLY A 247 9.25 49.39 61.38
C GLY A 247 9.95 48.26 62.17
N GLY A 248 10.60 47.32 61.47
CA GLY A 248 11.34 46.18 62.07
C GLY A 248 10.45 45.02 62.58
N GLY A 249 10.93 43.79 62.81
CA GLY A 249 12.23 43.20 62.48
C GLY A 249 12.84 42.36 63.63
N SER A 250 12.88 41.03 63.52
CA SER A 250 13.72 40.10 64.34
C SER A 250 13.67 38.64 63.85
N GLU A 251 14.85 38.05 63.60
CA GLU A 251 15.14 36.59 63.67
C GLU A 251 15.92 36.31 65.00
N PRO A 252 16.67 35.20 65.26
CA PRO A 252 16.84 33.89 64.57
C PRO A 252 16.84 32.66 65.55
N ARG A 253 17.41 31.52 65.07
CA ARG A 253 17.94 30.33 65.82
C ARG A 253 16.93 29.19 66.10
N GLN A 254 17.28 27.90 66.16
CA GLN A 254 18.47 27.04 65.87
C GLN A 254 18.00 25.55 66.00
N SER A 255 18.69 24.45 65.68
CA SER A 255 19.79 24.00 64.76
C SER A 255 19.77 22.43 64.81
N ASP A 256 20.59 21.57 64.19
CA ASP A 256 21.86 21.60 63.40
C ASP A 256 21.63 20.79 62.07
N GLY A 257 22.49 20.05 61.33
CA GLY A 257 23.85 19.48 61.44
C GLY A 257 23.85 17.95 61.73
N ALA A 258 24.68 17.08 61.13
CA ALA A 258 25.74 17.27 60.11
C ALA A 258 26.00 15.98 59.27
N GLY A 259 26.77 16.07 58.19
CA GLY A 259 27.42 14.93 57.49
C GLY A 259 28.88 14.74 57.96
N PRO A 260 29.87 14.31 57.13
CA PRO A 260 29.85 13.75 55.75
C PRO A 260 30.67 12.43 55.64
N GLY A 261 31.16 12.01 54.46
CA GLY A 261 32.22 10.97 54.38
C GLY A 261 32.53 10.37 52.98
N ASP A 262 33.68 10.71 52.42
CA ASP A 262 34.20 10.37 51.08
C ASP A 262 34.59 8.89 50.78
N ALA A 263 34.74 8.62 49.46
CA ALA A 263 35.74 7.77 48.79
C ALA A 263 35.89 6.27 49.09
N ALA A 264 35.84 5.45 48.03
CA ALA A 264 37.05 4.85 47.41
C ALA A 264 36.69 3.96 46.19
N ALA A 265 37.65 3.74 45.28
CA ALA A 265 37.55 2.77 44.20
C ALA A 265 38.65 1.71 44.31
N VAL A 266 38.34 0.44 44.03
CA VAL A 266 39.33 -0.58 43.66
C VAL A 266 38.71 -1.67 42.79
N ASN A 267 39.59 -2.37 42.07
CA ASN A 267 39.31 -3.45 41.10
C ASN A 267 39.87 -4.79 41.65
N SER A 268 39.62 -5.90 40.94
CA SER A 268 40.13 -7.27 41.16
C SER A 268 39.56 -8.04 42.39
N GLY A 269 39.54 -9.38 42.40
CA GLY A 269 40.08 -10.31 41.38
C GLY A 269 39.70 -11.78 41.62
N ALA A 270 40.00 -12.62 40.63
CA ALA A 270 39.54 -14.02 40.51
C ALA A 270 40.25 -15.05 41.41
N SER A 271 39.52 -16.13 41.75
CA SER A 271 40.00 -17.49 42.06
C SER A 271 38.79 -18.44 41.88
N ALA A 272 38.75 -19.52 41.09
CA ALA A 272 39.68 -20.64 40.83
C ALA A 272 39.49 -21.84 41.80
N GLY A 273 39.08 -23.00 41.28
CA GLY A 273 38.96 -24.27 42.03
C GLY A 273 38.21 -25.37 41.25
N VAL A 274 38.88 -26.48 40.93
CA VAL A 274 38.38 -27.67 40.17
C VAL A 274 38.92 -28.94 40.84
N PRO A 275 38.12 -30.02 40.96
CA PRO A 275 38.37 -31.32 40.27
C PRO A 275 37.13 -31.74 39.42
N GLU A 276 37.21 -32.40 38.25
CA GLU A 276 37.63 -33.80 37.96
C GLU A 276 36.82 -34.85 38.76
N GLY A 277 36.17 -35.90 38.22
CA GLY A 277 35.90 -36.44 36.86
C GLY A 277 34.80 -37.53 37.02
N GLY A 278 34.40 -38.39 36.06
CA GLY A 278 34.77 -38.65 34.67
C GLY A 278 33.85 -39.77 34.06
N GLU A 279 33.99 -40.01 32.75
CA GLU A 279 33.51 -41.14 31.90
C GLU A 279 32.45 -42.17 32.38
N ALA A 280 31.40 -42.42 31.57
CA ALA A 280 31.27 -43.67 30.78
C ALA A 280 29.94 -43.83 30.00
N ALA A 281 30.04 -44.41 28.80
CA ALA A 281 29.01 -45.18 28.08
C ALA A 281 29.68 -46.51 27.65
N PRO A 282 28.99 -47.64 27.36
CA PRO A 282 28.05 -47.75 26.22
C PRO A 282 26.91 -48.80 26.39
N GLY A 283 26.13 -49.05 25.32
CA GLY A 283 25.26 -50.23 25.19
C GLY A 283 24.46 -50.30 23.88
N ARG A 284 24.56 -51.42 23.14
CA ARG A 284 23.77 -51.72 21.92
C ARG A 284 23.01 -53.05 22.09
N ALA A 285 21.92 -53.22 21.34
CA ALA A 285 21.43 -54.51 20.85
C ALA A 285 20.69 -54.33 19.51
N ASP A 286 20.77 -55.33 18.62
CA ASP A 286 20.26 -55.32 17.24
C ASP A 286 19.56 -56.67 16.90
N VAL A 287 18.92 -56.77 15.71
CA VAL A 287 18.38 -57.99 15.05
C VAL A 287 17.10 -58.57 15.75
N VAL A 288 16.07 -59.15 15.13
CA VAL A 288 15.95 -60.03 13.94
C VAL A 288 14.65 -59.81 13.13
N GLU A 289 14.66 -60.17 11.83
CA GLU A 289 13.54 -60.11 10.87
C GLU A 289 12.55 -61.30 10.93
N SER A 290 11.27 -61.06 10.58
CA SER A 290 10.36 -61.93 9.76
C SER A 290 8.91 -61.40 9.85
N GLY A 291 7.97 -61.67 8.93
CA GLY A 291 8.06 -62.34 7.63
C GLY A 291 6.98 -63.41 7.38
N GLY A 292 5.69 -63.05 7.17
CA GLY A 292 4.63 -64.08 7.01
C GLY A 292 3.24 -63.61 6.55
N ARG A 293 2.85 -64.05 5.35
CA ARG A 293 1.56 -63.95 4.64
C ARG A 293 0.26 -64.41 5.34
N VAL A 294 -0.86 -63.78 4.92
CA VAL A 294 -2.19 -64.36 4.57
C VAL A 294 -3.08 -64.99 5.66
N GLY A 295 -4.38 -64.61 5.66
CA GLY A 295 -5.48 -65.36 6.30
C GLY A 295 -6.84 -64.64 6.18
N VAL A 296 -7.89 -65.35 5.73
CA VAL A 296 -9.31 -64.91 5.71
C VAL A 296 -10.17 -65.99 6.38
N PRO A 297 -11.12 -65.60 7.23
CA PRO A 297 -12.52 -66.07 7.15
C PRO A 297 -13.51 -64.88 7.26
N GLU A 298 -14.74 -64.84 6.76
CA GLU A 298 -15.84 -65.82 6.48
C GLU A 298 -16.68 -66.29 7.69
N GLY A 299 -18.02 -66.27 7.52
CA GLY A 299 -19.06 -66.53 8.54
C GLY A 299 -19.43 -65.27 9.36
N GLY A 300 -20.68 -64.94 9.71
CA GLY A 300 -21.96 -65.69 9.78
C GLY A 300 -22.50 -65.63 11.24
N VAL A 301 -23.80 -65.54 11.58
CA VAL A 301 -25.07 -65.83 10.88
C VAL A 301 -26.28 -65.11 11.57
N ALA A 302 -27.21 -64.52 10.78
CA ALA A 302 -28.65 -64.22 11.04
C ALA A 302 -29.09 -63.45 12.33
N GLU A 303 -30.36 -63.04 12.60
CA GLU A 303 -31.73 -63.17 12.04
C GLU A 303 -32.54 -61.85 12.31
N SER A 304 -33.75 -61.54 11.78
CA SER A 304 -34.46 -61.86 10.51
C SER A 304 -35.77 -61.04 10.35
N GLY A 305 -36.20 -60.78 9.09
CA GLY A 305 -37.59 -60.53 8.66
C GLY A 305 -38.30 -59.17 8.96
N GLY A 306 -39.22 -58.66 8.13
CA GLY A 306 -39.57 -59.02 6.73
C GLY A 306 -40.94 -58.49 6.22
N ARG A 307 -41.11 -58.41 4.89
CA ARG A 307 -42.36 -58.13 4.10
C ARG A 307 -42.98 -56.71 4.18
N ALA A 308 -43.75 -56.21 3.19
CA ALA A 308 -43.90 -56.50 1.73
C ALA A 308 -44.77 -55.41 1.04
N GLY A 309 -44.73 -55.29 -0.30
CA GLY A 309 -45.75 -54.59 -1.11
C GLY A 309 -45.26 -53.89 -2.40
N ALA A 310 -45.96 -54.10 -3.52
CA ALA A 310 -45.83 -53.39 -4.81
C ALA A 310 -47.24 -53.02 -5.34
N PRO A 311 -47.38 -52.07 -6.30
CA PRO A 311 -47.47 -52.37 -7.75
C PRO A 311 -46.50 -51.49 -8.59
N GLU A 312 -46.06 -51.76 -9.82
CA GLU A 312 -46.62 -52.32 -11.09
C GLU A 312 -47.23 -51.31 -12.10
N GLY A 313 -46.78 -51.40 -13.36
CA GLY A 313 -47.32 -50.73 -14.58
C GLY A 313 -46.67 -49.39 -14.99
N GLY A 314 -46.27 -49.14 -16.25
CA GLY A 314 -46.07 -50.06 -17.39
C GLY A 314 -46.00 -49.37 -18.77
N GLU A 315 -44.87 -49.53 -19.50
CA GLU A 315 -44.70 -49.43 -20.99
C GLU A 315 -45.00 -48.04 -21.66
N THR A 316 -44.58 -47.65 -22.88
CA THR A 316 -43.85 -48.25 -24.05
C THR A 316 -42.83 -47.24 -24.65
N GLY A 317 -42.05 -47.64 -25.69
CA GLY A 317 -41.27 -46.75 -26.58
C GLY A 317 -41.59 -47.04 -28.07
N PRO A 318 -40.69 -46.91 -29.07
CA PRO A 318 -39.41 -46.17 -29.13
C PRO A 318 -39.09 -45.46 -30.50
N GLY A 319 -38.00 -44.67 -30.57
CA GLY A 319 -37.11 -44.58 -31.75
C GLY A 319 -37.40 -43.58 -32.89
N GLY A 320 -36.36 -43.33 -33.74
CA GLY A 320 -36.42 -42.53 -34.99
C GLY A 320 -35.24 -41.56 -35.17
N ALA A 321 -34.62 -41.48 -36.36
CA ALA A 321 -33.46 -40.62 -36.63
C ALA A 321 -33.32 -40.19 -38.12
N ALA A 322 -32.54 -39.12 -38.36
CA ALA A 322 -32.19 -38.49 -39.67
C ALA A 322 -33.36 -37.86 -40.47
N GLY A 323 -33.15 -36.87 -41.34
CA GLY A 323 -31.95 -36.09 -41.67
C GLY A 323 -32.12 -35.26 -42.96
N VAL A 324 -31.17 -34.38 -43.28
CA VAL A 324 -31.16 -33.48 -44.49
C VAL A 324 -32.25 -32.37 -44.44
N GLY A 325 -32.05 -31.15 -44.92
CA GLY A 325 -30.87 -30.44 -45.45
C GLY A 325 -31.26 -29.44 -46.55
N GLY A 326 -30.69 -28.22 -46.55
CA GLY A 326 -30.97 -27.21 -47.57
C GLY A 326 -30.45 -25.82 -47.18
N ALA A 327 -29.87 -25.09 -48.14
CA ALA A 327 -29.37 -23.73 -47.96
C ALA A 327 -29.74 -22.87 -49.17
N VAL A 328 -29.90 -21.56 -48.97
CA VAL A 328 -29.66 -20.45 -49.91
C VAL A 328 -29.81 -19.13 -49.12
N GLY A 329 -29.06 -18.10 -49.51
CA GLY A 329 -28.96 -16.85 -48.74
C GLY A 329 -29.75 -15.66 -49.31
N PRO A 330 -29.13 -14.47 -49.46
CA PRO A 330 -29.69 -13.25 -48.84
C PRO A 330 -30.09 -12.14 -49.82
N ARG A 331 -30.69 -11.06 -49.32
CA ARG A 331 -30.63 -9.71 -49.93
C ARG A 331 -31.10 -8.56 -49.04
N ASP A 332 -30.62 -7.38 -49.40
CA ASP A 332 -30.86 -6.06 -48.80
C ASP A 332 -32.22 -5.44 -49.16
N ALA A 333 -32.63 -4.44 -48.39
CA ALA A 333 -33.46 -3.33 -48.86
C ALA A 333 -33.15 -2.05 -48.04
N ARG A 334 -33.33 -0.86 -48.66
CA ARG A 334 -33.18 0.46 -48.02
C ARG A 334 -34.43 1.30 -48.30
N GLY A 335 -34.74 2.23 -47.39
CA GLY A 335 -35.76 3.29 -47.50
C GLY A 335 -35.99 3.85 -46.09
N ALA A 336 -35.95 5.16 -45.78
CA ALA A 336 -36.31 6.36 -46.54
C ALA A 336 -37.81 6.39 -46.91
N GLU A 337 -38.58 7.44 -46.61
CA GLU A 337 -38.32 8.73 -45.92
C GLU A 337 -39.67 9.26 -45.38
N ASP A 338 -39.68 10.19 -44.43
CA ASP A 338 -40.70 11.26 -44.38
C ASP A 338 -40.29 12.38 -43.39
N ASP A 339 -40.62 13.63 -43.72
CA ASP A 339 -40.15 14.85 -43.04
C ASP A 339 -41.30 15.77 -42.62
N VAL A 340 -41.32 16.15 -41.33
CA VAL A 340 -42.04 17.33 -40.83
C VAL A 340 -41.24 17.99 -39.70
N GLY A 341 -40.57 19.09 -40.02
CA GLY A 341 -39.77 19.86 -39.06
C GLY A 341 -40.53 20.94 -38.26
N SER A 342 -39.78 21.54 -37.32
CA SER A 342 -40.09 22.75 -36.54
C SER A 342 -41.13 22.67 -35.41
N GLY A 343 -40.66 22.91 -34.18
CA GLY A 343 -41.48 22.93 -32.97
C GLY A 343 -40.71 23.37 -31.71
N ALA A 344 -39.79 24.33 -31.86
CA ALA A 344 -38.82 24.69 -30.84
C ALA A 344 -39.47 25.18 -29.52
N ARG A 345 -39.14 24.51 -28.40
CA ARG A 345 -39.33 25.04 -27.04
C ARG A 345 -38.06 24.79 -26.23
N SER A 346 -37.56 25.86 -25.62
CA SER A 346 -36.34 25.90 -24.82
C SER A 346 -36.54 25.25 -23.44
N GLY A 347 -36.49 23.92 -23.40
CA GLY A 347 -36.29 23.19 -22.15
C GLY A 347 -34.87 23.42 -21.65
N GLY A 348 -34.71 24.07 -20.49
CA GLY A 348 -33.41 24.31 -19.88
C GLY A 348 -32.74 22.99 -19.50
N GLY A 349 -31.67 22.62 -20.21
CA GLY A 349 -30.91 21.42 -19.92
C GLY A 349 -30.23 21.53 -18.56
N ILE A 350 -30.72 20.77 -17.58
CA ILE A 350 -29.97 20.50 -16.34
C ILE A 350 -28.64 19.90 -16.76
N ARG A 351 -27.54 20.63 -16.51
CA ARG A 351 -26.20 20.06 -16.64
C ARG A 351 -26.05 19.02 -15.55
N VAL A 352 -26.20 17.75 -15.90
CA VAL A 352 -25.86 16.66 -14.98
C VAL A 352 -24.34 16.73 -14.80
N HIS A 353 -23.87 17.08 -13.61
CA HIS A 353 -22.46 17.13 -13.26
C HIS A 353 -21.93 15.70 -13.07
N VAL A 354 -21.77 14.98 -14.18
CA VAL A 354 -21.29 13.60 -14.23
C VAL A 354 -19.82 13.55 -13.77
N GLY A 355 -19.60 13.19 -12.50
CA GLY A 355 -18.26 13.11 -11.92
C GLY A 355 -18.22 13.34 -10.41
N MET A 356 -17.13 13.92 -9.94
CA MET A 356 -16.84 14.09 -8.51
C MET A 356 -17.85 14.99 -7.78
N GLU A 357 -18.39 16.02 -8.43
CA GLU A 357 -19.34 16.95 -7.80
C GLU A 357 -20.60 16.22 -7.33
N SER A 358 -21.25 15.40 -8.17
CA SER A 358 -22.45 14.66 -7.71
C SER A 358 -22.16 13.53 -6.71
N ALA A 359 -20.91 13.08 -6.56
CA ALA A 359 -20.52 12.26 -5.42
C ALA A 359 -20.49 13.07 -4.11
N VAL A 360 -20.12 14.35 -4.18
CA VAL A 360 -20.10 15.30 -3.06
C VAL A 360 -21.49 15.86 -2.75
N GLU A 361 -22.35 16.07 -3.75
CA GLU A 361 -23.77 16.40 -3.56
C GLU A 361 -24.47 15.28 -2.75
N LEU A 362 -24.27 14.02 -3.13
CA LEU A 362 -24.82 12.87 -2.41
C LEU A 362 -24.22 12.71 -1.01
N ALA A 363 -22.92 12.98 -0.82
CA ALA A 363 -22.30 13.01 0.51
C ALA A 363 -22.89 14.14 1.39
N THR A 364 -23.23 15.28 0.79
CA THR A 364 -23.88 16.41 1.48
C THR A 364 -25.30 16.05 1.91
N GLU A 365 -26.08 15.38 1.04
CA GLU A 365 -27.42 14.87 1.38
C GLU A 365 -27.35 13.85 2.53
N LEU A 366 -26.38 12.92 2.48
CA LEU A 366 -26.13 11.92 3.51
C LEU A 366 -25.67 12.53 4.85
N LEU A 367 -24.91 13.61 4.84
CA LEU A 367 -24.54 14.35 6.05
C LEU A 367 -25.72 15.15 6.63
N ALA A 368 -26.59 15.67 5.76
CA ALA A 368 -27.78 16.41 6.19
C ALA A 368 -28.81 15.51 6.89
N GLU A 369 -29.09 14.34 6.28
CA GLU A 369 -30.08 13.37 6.75
C GLU A 369 -29.51 12.42 7.83
N GLY A 370 -28.25 12.02 7.69
CA GLY A 370 -27.53 11.17 8.66
C GLY A 370 -27.77 9.66 8.49
N ALA A 371 -26.83 8.87 9.00
CA ALA A 371 -26.90 7.40 8.93
C ALA A 371 -28.18 6.82 9.57
N MET A 372 -28.70 7.45 10.65
CA MET A 372 -29.95 7.03 11.30
C MET A 372 -31.18 7.09 10.37
N HIS A 373 -31.19 8.00 9.40
CA HIS A 373 -32.34 8.30 8.56
C HIS A 373 -32.10 7.98 7.06
N ALA A 374 -30.88 7.58 6.70
CA ALA A 374 -30.47 7.20 5.35
C ALA A 374 -31.18 5.92 4.84
N GLY A 375 -32.41 6.08 4.35
CA GLY A 375 -33.26 5.00 3.87
C GLY A 375 -32.74 4.28 2.60
N PRO A 376 -33.40 3.19 2.18
CA PRO A 376 -32.92 2.34 1.08
C PRO A 376 -32.77 3.05 -0.27
N VAL A 377 -33.46 4.19 -0.47
CA VAL A 377 -33.31 5.07 -1.64
C VAL A 377 -31.90 5.66 -1.70
N LEU A 378 -31.37 6.16 -0.59
CA LEU A 378 -30.02 6.73 -0.50
C LEU A 378 -28.94 5.66 -0.65
N GLY A 379 -29.14 4.47 -0.05
CA GLY A 379 -28.28 3.30 -0.29
C GLY A 379 -28.28 2.84 -1.77
N ALA A 380 -29.41 2.93 -2.47
CA ALA A 380 -29.48 2.67 -3.90
C ALA A 380 -28.81 3.78 -4.73
N ALA A 381 -28.92 5.04 -4.32
CA ALA A 381 -28.24 6.18 -4.94
C ALA A 381 -26.71 6.05 -4.82
N LEU A 382 -26.17 5.71 -3.65
CA LEU A 382 -24.74 5.42 -3.43
C LEU A 382 -24.24 4.34 -4.38
N ARG A 383 -24.90 3.17 -4.41
CA ARG A 383 -24.52 2.04 -5.28
C ARG A 383 -24.63 2.36 -6.77
N ARG A 384 -25.48 3.31 -7.16
CA ARG A 384 -25.52 3.85 -8.54
C ARG A 384 -24.35 4.80 -8.79
N MET A 385 -24.15 5.79 -7.93
CA MET A 385 -23.09 6.80 -8.05
C MET A 385 -21.71 6.14 -8.09
N ARG A 386 -21.44 5.19 -7.19
CA ARG A 386 -20.22 4.38 -7.15
C ARG A 386 -19.90 3.69 -8.47
N ARG A 387 -20.92 3.21 -9.19
CA ARG A 387 -20.74 2.61 -10.52
C ARG A 387 -20.39 3.67 -11.55
N THR A 388 -21.18 4.74 -11.63
CA THR A 388 -20.99 5.85 -12.57
C THR A 388 -19.63 6.53 -12.40
N VAL A 389 -19.14 6.69 -11.17
CA VAL A 389 -17.83 7.26 -10.81
C VAL A 389 -16.69 6.29 -11.15
N GLY A 390 -16.87 4.99 -10.91
CA GLY A 390 -15.90 3.95 -11.32
C GLY A 390 -15.80 3.75 -12.83
N GLU A 391 -16.92 3.90 -13.56
CA GLU A 391 -16.99 3.87 -15.04
C GLU A 391 -16.22 5.03 -15.69
N GLN A 392 -16.01 6.13 -14.96
CA GLN A 392 -15.15 7.26 -15.35
C GLN A 392 -13.68 7.10 -14.95
N GLY A 393 -13.31 6.00 -14.28
CA GLY A 393 -11.96 5.77 -13.77
C GLY A 393 -11.61 6.57 -12.51
N LEU A 394 -12.59 7.11 -11.78
CA LEU A 394 -12.37 7.81 -10.51
C LEU A 394 -12.39 6.81 -9.34
N HIS A 395 -11.38 5.94 -9.28
CA HIS A 395 -11.39 4.75 -8.42
C HIS A 395 -11.38 5.05 -6.92
N TRP A 396 -10.76 6.15 -6.45
CA TRP A 396 -10.72 6.42 -5.00
C TRP A 396 -12.06 6.95 -4.48
N PRO A 397 -12.73 7.93 -5.13
CA PRO A 397 -14.11 8.29 -4.80
C PRO A 397 -15.08 7.12 -4.97
N ALA A 398 -14.91 6.27 -5.99
CA ALA A 398 -15.70 5.05 -6.12
C ALA A 398 -15.49 4.10 -4.93
N GLY A 399 -14.26 3.94 -4.43
CA GLY A 399 -13.98 3.17 -3.22
C GLY A 399 -14.64 3.76 -1.97
N ALA A 400 -14.56 5.08 -1.76
CA ALA A 400 -15.21 5.75 -0.63
C ALA A 400 -16.75 5.62 -0.66
N LEU A 401 -17.35 5.64 -1.85
CA LEU A 401 -18.79 5.39 -2.04
C LEU A 401 -19.21 3.92 -1.78
N ASP A 402 -18.31 2.95 -1.99
CA ASP A 402 -18.55 1.53 -1.65
C ASP A 402 -18.43 1.32 -0.13
N ASP A 403 -17.40 1.88 0.52
CA ASP A 403 -17.26 1.90 1.98
C ASP A 403 -18.50 2.53 2.66
N LEU A 404 -19.03 3.65 2.13
CA LEU A 404 -20.24 4.29 2.64
C LEU A 404 -21.47 3.40 2.51
N ALA A 405 -21.59 2.63 1.42
CA ALA A 405 -22.65 1.66 1.26
C ALA A 405 -22.49 0.47 2.23
N GLU A 406 -21.28 -0.08 2.41
CA GLU A 406 -21.02 -1.13 3.42
C GLU A 406 -21.35 -0.63 4.84
N GLN A 407 -21.09 0.66 5.17
CA GLN A 407 -21.48 1.24 6.46
C GLN A 407 -23.00 1.38 6.65
N LEU A 408 -23.74 1.87 5.65
CA LEU A 408 -25.20 1.99 5.75
C LEU A 408 -25.91 0.63 5.78
N ASP A 409 -25.46 -0.32 4.96
CA ASP A 409 -26.00 -1.68 4.97
C ASP A 409 -25.73 -2.36 6.32
N ALA A 410 -24.54 -2.17 6.91
CA ALA A 410 -24.23 -2.65 8.26
C ALA A 410 -25.12 -2.01 9.33
N TYR A 411 -25.36 -0.69 9.28
CA TYR A 411 -26.27 -0.02 10.22
C TYR A 411 -27.70 -0.55 10.10
N ALA A 412 -28.23 -0.68 8.87
CA ALA A 412 -29.56 -1.22 8.61
C ALA A 412 -29.71 -2.67 9.10
N ALA A 413 -28.65 -3.49 8.96
CA ALA A 413 -28.59 -4.85 9.49
C ALA A 413 -28.32 -4.93 11.00
N ARG A 414 -28.02 -3.80 11.67
CA ARG A 414 -27.53 -3.71 13.07
C ARG A 414 -26.23 -4.49 13.31
N GLY A 415 -25.43 -4.69 12.26
CA GLY A 415 -24.17 -5.43 12.31
C GLY A 415 -23.01 -4.61 12.87
N ALA A 416 -22.10 -5.28 13.57
CA ALA A 416 -20.96 -4.68 14.29
C ALA A 416 -19.88 -3.99 13.41
N ARG A 417 -20.12 -3.79 12.11
CA ARG A 417 -19.23 -3.04 11.20
C ARG A 417 -19.52 -1.55 11.17
N TYR A 418 -20.70 -1.12 11.62
CA TYR A 418 -21.04 0.29 11.62
C TYR A 418 -20.26 1.03 12.71
N ALA A 419 -19.49 2.03 12.31
CA ALA A 419 -18.81 2.96 13.20
C ALA A 419 -19.10 4.40 12.75
N ALA A 420 -19.63 5.22 13.65
CA ALA A 420 -20.00 6.61 13.35
C ALA A 420 -18.78 7.43 12.91
N GLU A 421 -17.63 7.18 13.54
CA GLU A 421 -16.33 7.77 13.22
C GLU A 421 -15.92 7.44 11.79
N ARG A 422 -16.03 6.17 11.38
CA ARG A 422 -15.70 5.75 10.01
C ARG A 422 -16.66 6.34 9.00
N TYR A 423 -17.95 6.40 9.30
CA TYR A 423 -18.94 7.06 8.43
C TYR A 423 -18.63 8.55 8.25
N ALA A 424 -18.25 9.26 9.33
CA ALA A 424 -17.83 10.66 9.27
C ALA A 424 -16.51 10.87 8.51
N GLU A 425 -15.50 10.01 8.70
CA GLU A 425 -14.27 10.02 7.89
C GLU A 425 -14.59 9.94 6.39
N LEU A 426 -15.44 9.01 5.99
CA LEU A 426 -15.76 8.72 4.60
C LEU A 426 -16.49 9.86 3.89
N LEU A 427 -17.45 10.48 4.55
CA LEU A 427 -18.11 11.70 4.04
C LEU A 427 -17.06 12.81 3.86
N THR A 428 -16.22 13.01 4.87
CA THR A 428 -15.14 14.01 4.85
C THR A 428 -14.13 13.74 3.73
N GLU A 429 -13.83 12.48 3.44
CA GLU A 429 -12.90 12.04 2.39
C GLU A 429 -13.35 12.50 0.99
N LEU A 430 -14.64 12.37 0.67
CA LEU A 430 -15.20 12.83 -0.61
C LEU A 430 -15.06 14.35 -0.75
N HIS A 431 -15.38 15.12 0.29
CA HIS A 431 -15.14 16.57 0.29
C HIS A 431 -13.63 16.92 0.21
N ALA A 432 -12.76 16.15 0.87
CA ALA A 432 -11.31 16.35 0.86
C ALA A 432 -10.75 16.19 -0.56
N ARG A 433 -11.08 15.09 -1.23
CA ARG A 433 -10.64 14.79 -2.59
C ARG A 433 -11.11 15.84 -3.59
N ARG A 434 -12.37 16.29 -3.49
CA ARG A 434 -12.92 17.37 -4.35
C ARG A 434 -12.29 18.74 -4.06
N ARG A 435 -11.87 19.02 -2.82
CA ARG A 435 -11.10 20.24 -2.49
C ARG A 435 -9.68 20.19 -3.08
N ALA A 436 -8.98 19.07 -2.92
CA ALA A 436 -7.59 18.92 -3.37
C ALA A 436 -7.47 18.85 -4.91
N ALA A 437 -8.42 18.20 -5.60
CA ALA A 437 -8.46 18.19 -7.06
C ALA A 437 -8.72 19.59 -7.65
N ALA A 438 -9.65 20.35 -7.05
CA ALA A 438 -9.90 21.74 -7.44
C ALA A 438 -8.73 22.70 -7.12
N ALA A 439 -7.83 22.31 -6.21
CA ALA A 439 -6.61 23.05 -5.90
C ALA A 439 -5.42 22.70 -6.82
N GLY A 440 -5.63 21.89 -7.86
CA GLY A 440 -4.59 21.54 -8.84
C GLY A 440 -3.66 20.40 -8.44
N GLY A 441 -3.98 19.64 -7.38
CA GLY A 441 -3.22 18.44 -7.02
C GLY A 441 -3.40 17.28 -8.00
N LEU A 442 -2.48 16.31 -7.98
CA LEU A 442 -2.45 15.16 -8.88
C LEU A 442 -3.75 14.33 -8.80
N ARG A 443 -4.49 14.27 -9.90
CA ARG A 443 -5.79 13.60 -10.05
C ARG A 443 -5.66 12.08 -9.98
N SER A 444 -4.51 11.52 -10.37
CA SER A 444 -4.17 10.11 -10.13
C SER A 444 -4.15 9.77 -8.64
N GLN A 445 -3.43 10.55 -7.83
CA GLN A 445 -3.31 10.33 -6.38
C GLN A 445 -4.62 10.66 -5.65
N ILE A 446 -5.28 11.75 -6.02
CA ILE A 446 -6.46 12.26 -5.32
C ILE A 446 -7.76 11.57 -5.76
N LEU A 447 -7.91 11.21 -7.03
CA LEU A 447 -9.15 10.63 -7.58
C LEU A 447 -8.99 9.21 -8.13
N GLY A 448 -7.77 8.77 -8.44
CA GLY A 448 -7.50 7.51 -9.15
C GLY A 448 -7.54 7.66 -10.68
N ALA A 449 -7.61 8.89 -11.19
CA ALA A 449 -7.73 9.13 -12.63
C ALA A 449 -6.54 8.55 -13.41
N GLY A 450 -6.81 7.95 -14.57
CA GLY A 450 -5.81 7.31 -15.43
C GLY A 450 -5.47 5.85 -15.08
N GLU A 451 -5.70 5.41 -13.84
CA GLU A 451 -5.50 4.01 -13.41
C GLU A 451 -6.48 3.04 -14.12
N PRO A 452 -6.02 1.89 -14.65
CA PRO A 452 -6.92 0.87 -15.17
C PRO A 452 -7.64 0.13 -14.03
N GLY A 453 -8.97 0.12 -14.07
CA GLY A 453 -9.79 -0.53 -13.03
C GLY A 453 -9.50 -2.03 -12.84
N ARG A 454 -9.00 -2.71 -13.88
CA ARG A 454 -8.45 -4.07 -13.79
C ARG A 454 -7.33 -4.31 -14.80
N THR A 455 -6.12 -4.55 -14.30
CA THR A 455 -4.91 -4.85 -15.09
C THR A 455 -4.65 -6.37 -15.10
N PRO A 456 -4.55 -7.04 -16.27
CA PRO A 456 -4.12 -8.43 -16.35
C PRO A 456 -2.66 -8.60 -15.90
N LEU A 457 -2.37 -9.66 -15.15
CA LEU A 457 -1.04 -9.99 -14.64
C LEU A 457 -0.60 -11.37 -15.17
N ARG A 458 0.54 -11.44 -15.87
CA ARG A 458 1.05 -12.67 -16.50
C ARG A 458 2.43 -13.04 -15.95
N ARG A 459 2.62 -14.33 -15.60
CA ARG A 459 3.89 -14.90 -15.07
C ARG A 459 4.46 -14.20 -13.81
N VAL A 460 3.60 -13.53 -13.04
CA VAL A 460 4.01 -12.68 -11.92
C VAL A 460 4.58 -13.52 -10.77
N ARG A 461 5.66 -13.02 -10.16
CA ARG A 461 6.34 -13.61 -8.99
C ARG A 461 6.08 -12.76 -7.75
N LEU A 462 5.31 -13.28 -6.83
CA LEU A 462 4.92 -12.61 -5.59
C LEU A 462 5.57 -13.29 -4.39
N VAL A 463 6.07 -12.50 -3.44
CA VAL A 463 6.64 -12.94 -2.17
C VAL A 463 5.62 -12.64 -1.08
N SER A 464 5.14 -13.66 -0.37
CA SER A 464 4.18 -13.44 0.71
C SER A 464 4.84 -12.75 1.91
N LEU A 465 4.20 -11.68 2.38
CA LEU A 465 4.59 -10.90 3.55
C LEU A 465 3.82 -11.32 4.81
N GLY A 466 3.04 -12.41 4.75
CA GLY A 466 2.14 -12.84 5.83
C GLY A 466 0.67 -12.60 5.50
N CYS A 467 -0.17 -12.75 6.52
CA CYS A 467 -1.62 -12.68 6.41
C CYS A 467 -2.20 -11.89 7.58
N ARG A 468 -3.24 -11.09 7.32
CA ARG A 468 -4.11 -10.54 8.36
C ARG A 468 -5.46 -11.24 8.33
N VAL A 469 -5.99 -11.59 9.50
CA VAL A 469 -7.35 -12.07 9.67
C VAL A 469 -8.19 -11.01 10.38
N GLY A 470 -9.40 -10.82 9.88
CA GLY A 470 -10.43 -9.93 10.42
C GLY A 470 -11.83 -10.50 10.18
N GLY A 471 -12.86 -9.72 10.49
CA GLY A 471 -14.25 -10.11 10.24
C GLY A 471 -15.23 -9.56 11.25
N THR A 472 -16.41 -10.16 11.30
CA THR A 472 -17.44 -9.96 12.32
C THR A 472 -17.94 -11.32 12.80
N VAL A 473 -18.92 -11.37 13.70
CA VAL A 473 -19.53 -12.65 14.11
C VAL A 473 -19.95 -13.49 12.90
N ASP A 474 -20.56 -12.88 11.87
CA ASP A 474 -21.09 -13.56 10.66
C ASP A 474 -20.13 -13.66 9.45
N GLU A 475 -18.86 -13.22 9.55
CA GLU A 475 -17.89 -13.35 8.43
C GLU A 475 -16.45 -13.47 8.95
N ARG A 476 -15.59 -14.22 8.24
CA ARG A 476 -14.12 -14.07 8.33
C ARG A 476 -13.55 -13.53 7.03
N VAL A 477 -12.56 -12.67 7.15
CA VAL A 477 -11.75 -12.13 6.06
C VAL A 477 -10.30 -12.48 6.31
N ALA A 478 -9.62 -13.05 5.32
CA ALA A 478 -8.16 -13.17 5.31
C ALA A 478 -7.60 -12.35 4.15
N ASP A 479 -6.73 -11.40 4.47
CA ASP A 479 -5.95 -10.62 3.52
C ASP A 479 -4.51 -11.14 3.53
N VAL A 480 -4.09 -11.82 2.45
CA VAL A 480 -2.70 -12.22 2.26
C VAL A 480 -1.95 -11.11 1.51
N PHE A 481 -0.85 -10.64 2.09
CA PHE A 481 -0.03 -9.56 1.54
C PHE A 481 1.08 -10.14 0.68
N LEU A 482 1.23 -9.61 -0.53
CA LEU A 482 2.02 -10.21 -1.60
C LEU A 482 2.87 -9.13 -2.28
N ALA A 483 4.15 -9.02 -1.92
CA ALA A 483 5.07 -8.09 -2.59
C ALA A 483 5.51 -8.64 -3.95
N HIS A 484 5.45 -7.83 -5.01
CA HIS A 484 6.01 -8.21 -6.29
C HIS A 484 7.54 -8.10 -6.30
N ALA A 485 8.20 -9.14 -6.80
CA ALA A 485 9.64 -9.35 -6.57
C ALA A 485 10.59 -8.45 -7.40
N GLY A 486 10.08 -7.66 -8.35
CA GLY A 486 10.89 -6.82 -9.25
C GLY A 486 10.82 -5.31 -9.00
N ASP A 487 9.80 -4.85 -8.30
CA ASP A 487 9.50 -3.43 -8.01
C ASP A 487 9.13 -3.18 -6.53
N GLY A 488 8.73 -4.22 -5.79
CA GLY A 488 8.29 -4.11 -4.40
C GLY A 488 6.79 -3.80 -4.26
N THR A 489 6.03 -3.71 -5.35
CA THR A 489 4.60 -3.36 -5.30
C THR A 489 3.85 -4.38 -4.45
N VAL A 490 3.36 -3.95 -3.28
CA VAL A 490 2.54 -4.80 -2.40
C VAL A 490 1.11 -4.90 -2.93
N LEU A 491 0.63 -6.14 -3.01
CA LEU A 491 -0.67 -6.54 -3.50
C LEU A 491 -1.44 -7.29 -2.40
N VAL A 492 -2.77 -7.25 -2.43
CA VAL A 492 -3.61 -7.96 -1.44
C VAL A 492 -4.48 -9.01 -2.09
N LEU A 493 -4.28 -10.28 -1.72
CA LEU A 493 -5.21 -11.36 -2.04
C LEU A 493 -6.23 -11.49 -0.90
N ARG A 494 -7.36 -10.79 -1.06
CA ARG A 494 -8.48 -10.82 -0.11
C ARG A 494 -9.36 -12.06 -0.32
N ARG A 495 -9.65 -12.79 0.75
CA ARG A 495 -10.67 -13.85 0.78
C ARG A 495 -11.67 -13.61 1.92
N ARG A 496 -12.95 -13.49 1.55
CA ARG A 496 -14.12 -13.46 2.46
C ARG A 496 -14.75 -14.86 2.56
N TRP A 497 -15.25 -15.23 3.74
CA TRP A 497 -16.11 -16.40 4.00
C TRP A 497 -17.21 -16.04 5.00
N ASP A 498 -18.45 -16.38 4.69
CA ASP A 498 -19.58 -16.28 5.62
C ASP A 498 -19.40 -17.27 6.79
N VAL A 499 -19.84 -16.90 7.98
CA VAL A 499 -19.70 -17.68 9.22
C VAL A 499 -21.08 -18.02 9.78
N PRO A 500 -21.47 -19.31 9.87
CA PRO A 500 -22.69 -19.73 10.56
C PRO A 500 -22.61 -19.37 12.06
N PRO A 501 -23.70 -18.96 12.74
CA PRO A 501 -23.66 -18.58 14.16
C PRO A 501 -23.15 -19.66 15.13
N GLU A 502 -23.13 -20.93 14.71
CA GLU A 502 -22.61 -22.08 15.47
C GLU A 502 -21.11 -22.35 15.26
N GLU A 503 -20.48 -21.76 14.22
CA GLU A 503 -19.03 -21.80 14.00
C GLU A 503 -18.42 -20.42 14.36
N GLN A 504 -17.24 -20.36 14.97
CA GLN A 504 -16.49 -19.10 15.12
C GLN A 504 -15.01 -19.29 14.76
N PRO A 505 -14.68 -19.68 13.51
CA PRO A 505 -13.35 -20.14 13.15
C PRO A 505 -12.27 -19.09 13.45
N THR A 506 -11.26 -19.52 14.18
CA THR A 506 -10.05 -18.77 14.48
C THR A 506 -9.16 -18.64 13.25
N GLY A 507 -8.27 -17.65 13.22
CA GLY A 507 -7.25 -17.52 12.19
C GLY A 507 -6.37 -18.77 12.07
N HIS A 508 -6.11 -19.47 13.18
CA HIS A 508 -5.42 -20.76 13.15
C HIS A 508 -6.20 -21.83 12.37
N GLU A 509 -7.51 -21.97 12.59
CA GLU A 509 -8.33 -22.93 11.84
C GLU A 509 -8.47 -22.56 10.36
N LEU A 510 -8.52 -21.25 10.05
CA LEU A 510 -8.51 -20.76 8.68
C LEU A 510 -7.25 -21.18 7.90
N THR A 511 -6.11 -21.47 8.57
CA THR A 511 -4.88 -21.97 7.91
C THR A 511 -5.13 -23.16 6.98
N ARG A 512 -6.12 -24.00 7.31
CA ARG A 512 -6.49 -25.23 6.59
C ARG A 512 -7.46 -24.98 5.43
N ARG A 513 -8.19 -23.85 5.41
CA ARG A 513 -9.12 -23.49 4.32
C ARG A 513 -8.30 -23.25 3.03
N ARG A 514 -8.82 -23.68 1.87
CA ARG A 514 -8.11 -23.52 0.60
C ARG A 514 -8.29 -22.13 -0.02
N VAL A 515 -7.18 -21.55 -0.48
CA VAL A 515 -7.09 -20.27 -1.17
C VAL A 515 -6.11 -20.42 -2.35
N ALA A 516 -6.50 -19.96 -3.55
CA ALA A 516 -5.70 -20.08 -4.77
C ALA A 516 -5.16 -21.50 -5.07
N GLY A 517 -5.88 -22.55 -4.65
CA GLY A 517 -5.52 -23.96 -4.82
C GLY A 517 -4.70 -24.57 -3.67
N THR A 518 -3.95 -23.76 -2.92
CA THR A 518 -3.18 -24.18 -1.73
C THR A 518 -3.97 -23.93 -0.43
N SER A 519 -3.38 -24.17 0.74
CA SER A 519 -3.95 -23.78 2.05
C SER A 519 -3.55 -22.34 2.42
N LEU A 520 -4.39 -21.63 3.20
CA LEU A 520 -4.10 -20.27 3.64
C LEU A 520 -2.77 -20.19 4.42
N GLY A 521 -2.51 -21.14 5.31
CA GLY A 521 -1.28 -21.17 6.11
C GLY A 521 -0.02 -21.30 5.25
N ALA A 522 -0.04 -22.13 4.20
CA ALA A 522 1.07 -22.21 3.27
C ALA A 522 1.22 -20.93 2.43
N LEU A 523 0.10 -20.31 2.03
CA LEU A 523 0.10 -19.10 1.20
C LEU A 523 0.62 -17.85 1.96
N ALA A 524 0.45 -17.80 3.27
CA ALA A 524 0.96 -16.74 4.14
C ALA A 524 2.50 -16.73 4.27
N VAL A 525 3.20 -17.83 3.94
CA VAL A 525 4.66 -17.96 4.08
C VAL A 525 5.34 -18.47 2.79
N ALA A 526 4.74 -18.19 1.62
CA ALA A 526 5.21 -18.68 0.33
C ALA A 526 5.62 -17.60 -0.68
N ASN A 527 6.62 -17.94 -1.50
CA ASN A 527 6.77 -17.43 -2.86
C ASN A 527 5.67 -18.05 -3.75
N LEU A 528 4.95 -17.20 -4.48
CA LEU A 528 3.82 -17.53 -5.34
C LEU A 528 4.14 -17.11 -6.78
N VAL A 529 4.11 -18.07 -7.71
CA VAL A 529 4.26 -17.80 -9.15
C VAL A 529 2.96 -18.14 -9.85
N SER A 530 2.35 -17.20 -10.58
CA SER A 530 1.10 -17.45 -11.30
C SER A 530 1.18 -17.01 -12.77
N GLU A 531 0.77 -17.88 -13.68
CA GLU A 531 0.70 -17.57 -15.11
C GLU A 531 -0.50 -16.66 -15.46
N SER A 532 -1.53 -16.60 -14.61
CA SER A 532 -2.77 -15.84 -14.86
C SER A 532 -3.36 -15.26 -13.57
N ALA A 533 -3.13 -13.96 -13.37
CA ALA A 533 -3.73 -13.17 -12.31
C ALA A 533 -4.28 -11.85 -12.89
N SER A 534 -4.85 -11.01 -12.04
CA SER A 534 -5.23 -9.63 -12.38
C SER A 534 -5.31 -8.77 -11.14
N ARG A 535 -5.00 -7.48 -11.27
CA ARG A 535 -4.93 -6.49 -10.19
C ARG A 535 -5.99 -5.41 -10.39
N SER A 536 -6.65 -4.93 -9.34
CA SER A 536 -7.45 -3.70 -9.39
C SER A 536 -6.57 -2.44 -9.31
N ALA A 537 -7.14 -1.26 -9.54
CA ALA A 537 -6.49 0.02 -9.21
C ALA A 537 -6.07 0.04 -7.73
N SER A 538 -6.96 -0.38 -6.82
CA SER A 538 -6.71 -0.52 -5.37
C SER A 538 -5.73 -1.66 -4.97
N ARG A 539 -4.90 -2.18 -5.89
CA ARG A 539 -3.91 -3.26 -5.69
C ARG A 539 -4.44 -4.59 -5.13
N VAL A 540 -5.76 -4.83 -5.13
CA VAL A 540 -6.35 -6.14 -4.82
C VAL A 540 -6.09 -7.10 -6.00
N VAL A 541 -5.63 -8.31 -5.71
CA VAL A 541 -5.31 -9.34 -6.72
C VAL A 541 -6.34 -10.46 -6.74
N HIS A 542 -6.75 -10.82 -7.95
CA HIS A 542 -7.55 -12.00 -8.26
C HIS A 542 -6.70 -12.98 -9.08
N ILE A 543 -6.37 -14.13 -8.49
CA ILE A 543 -5.68 -15.24 -9.16
C ILE A 543 -6.73 -16.08 -9.90
N ALA A 544 -6.53 -16.35 -11.19
CA ALA A 544 -7.47 -17.14 -11.97
C ALA A 544 -7.38 -18.63 -11.62
N GLN A 545 -8.52 -19.29 -11.46
CA GLN A 545 -8.60 -20.73 -11.20
C GLN A 545 -9.07 -21.48 -12.44
N GLY A 546 -8.30 -22.46 -12.92
CA GLY A 546 -8.66 -23.28 -14.07
C GLY A 546 -7.51 -24.15 -14.57
N ARG A 547 -7.81 -25.16 -15.41
CA ARG A 547 -6.85 -26.19 -15.88
C ARG A 547 -5.61 -25.65 -16.61
N ILE A 548 -5.65 -24.42 -17.10
CA ILE A 548 -4.56 -23.76 -17.85
C ILE A 548 -3.73 -22.83 -16.94
N ALA A 549 -4.30 -22.32 -15.85
CA ALA A 549 -3.65 -21.35 -14.97
C ALA A 549 -2.74 -22.07 -13.96
N LYS A 550 -1.48 -22.32 -14.32
CA LYS A 550 -0.52 -22.87 -13.36
C LYS A 550 -0.20 -21.83 -12.30
N THR A 551 -0.37 -22.24 -11.05
CA THR A 551 0.04 -21.51 -9.86
C THR A 551 0.96 -22.41 -9.06
N THR A 552 2.18 -21.94 -8.80
CA THR A 552 3.23 -22.68 -8.06
C THR A 552 3.51 -21.96 -6.75
N VAL A 553 3.62 -22.74 -5.68
CA VAL A 553 3.80 -22.26 -4.30
C VAL A 553 5.08 -22.90 -3.76
N MET A 554 6.01 -22.09 -3.28
CA MET A 554 7.30 -22.50 -2.71
C MET A 554 7.53 -21.74 -1.40
N PRO A 555 8.27 -22.23 -0.40
CA PRO A 555 8.58 -21.45 0.81
C PRO A 555 9.24 -20.09 0.49
N VAL A 556 9.01 -19.06 1.31
CA VAL A 556 9.66 -17.73 1.16
C VAL A 556 11.19 -17.84 1.19
N GLY A 557 11.74 -18.64 2.11
CA GLY A 557 13.18 -18.78 2.30
C GLY A 557 13.82 -17.45 2.69
N ASP A 558 14.83 -17.01 1.94
CA ASP A 558 15.54 -15.75 2.14
C ASP A 558 14.96 -14.58 1.31
N ALA A 559 13.84 -14.77 0.60
CA ALA A 559 13.36 -13.82 -0.41
C ALA A 559 13.03 -12.42 0.13
N TRP A 560 12.59 -12.26 1.38
CA TRP A 560 12.36 -10.94 1.99
C TRP A 560 13.62 -10.06 1.96
N SER A 561 14.81 -10.62 2.19
CA SER A 561 16.09 -9.89 2.17
C SER A 561 16.49 -9.36 0.78
N ARG A 562 15.79 -9.80 -0.28
CA ARG A 562 16.01 -9.39 -1.68
C ARG A 562 14.89 -8.53 -2.24
N LEU A 563 13.93 -8.11 -1.42
CA LEU A 563 12.91 -7.16 -1.84
C LEU A 563 13.54 -5.77 -2.04
N PRO A 564 13.10 -5.00 -3.05
CA PRO A 564 13.67 -3.69 -3.34
C PRO A 564 13.19 -2.62 -2.33
N GLU A 565 13.88 -1.49 -2.33
CA GLU A 565 13.76 -0.42 -1.34
C GLU A 565 12.38 0.24 -1.18
N PRO A 566 11.49 0.31 -2.21
CA PRO A 566 10.11 0.80 -2.02
C PRO A 566 9.29 0.02 -0.98
N VAL A 567 9.67 -1.22 -0.67
CA VAL A 567 9.06 -2.04 0.39
C VAL A 567 10.02 -2.40 1.53
N MET A 568 11.34 -2.43 1.27
CA MET A 568 12.38 -2.77 2.26
C MET A 568 12.94 -1.53 2.96
N VAL A 569 12.71 -1.41 4.27
CA VAL A 569 13.15 -0.29 5.12
C VAL A 569 14.33 -0.70 5.99
N ARG A 570 15.45 0.02 5.84
CA ARG A 570 16.69 -0.14 6.64
C ARG A 570 17.08 1.08 7.47
N ASP A 571 16.53 2.24 7.14
CA ASP A 571 16.66 3.48 7.91
C ASP A 571 15.24 3.94 8.28
N LEU A 572 14.89 3.79 9.55
CA LEU A 572 13.61 4.21 10.12
C LEU A 572 13.50 5.73 10.21
N ALA A 573 14.61 6.46 10.33
CA ALA A 573 14.59 7.92 10.29
C ALA A 573 14.28 8.43 8.86
N ALA A 574 14.82 7.80 7.82
CA ALA A 574 14.44 8.08 6.42
C ALA A 574 12.98 7.71 6.14
N ALA A 575 12.52 6.54 6.57
CA ALA A 575 11.13 6.14 6.43
C ALA A 575 10.17 7.09 7.18
N SER A 576 10.59 7.63 8.33
CA SER A 576 9.81 8.63 9.08
C SER A 576 9.69 9.95 8.32
N ARG A 577 10.78 10.46 7.72
CA ARG A 577 10.77 11.67 6.87
C ARG A 577 9.91 11.49 5.62
N ALA A 578 10.07 10.36 4.92
CA ALA A 578 9.27 10.04 3.75
C ALA A 578 7.76 9.88 4.05
N LEU A 579 7.38 9.65 5.32
CA LEU A 579 5.99 9.65 5.78
C LEU A 579 5.50 11.03 6.26
N GLU A 580 6.38 11.94 6.69
CA GLU A 580 6.05 13.35 6.97
C GLU A 580 5.69 14.11 5.69
N GLU A 581 6.36 13.79 4.58
CA GLU A 581 6.17 14.45 3.27
C GLU A 581 4.90 14.01 2.53
N LEU A 582 4.19 12.97 3.00
CA LEU A 582 2.97 12.52 2.33
C LEU A 582 1.79 13.46 2.60
N PRO A 583 0.95 13.75 1.58
CA PRO A 583 -0.29 14.50 1.79
C PRO A 583 -1.23 13.76 2.77
N PRO A 584 -2.17 14.43 3.46
CA PRO A 584 -2.99 13.80 4.49
C PRO A 584 -3.81 12.60 4.00
N ARG A 585 -4.04 11.61 4.89
CA ARG A 585 -4.64 10.29 4.58
C ARG A 585 -5.96 10.35 3.80
N LEU A 586 -6.74 11.41 3.95
CA LEU A 586 -8.02 11.61 3.24
C LEU A 586 -7.87 11.87 1.73
N ILE A 587 -6.69 12.25 1.25
CA ILE A 587 -6.42 12.51 -0.17
C ILE A 587 -5.32 11.63 -0.78
N ARG A 588 -4.70 10.74 0.02
CA ARG A 588 -3.82 9.67 -0.48
C ARG A 588 -4.57 8.68 -1.39
N PRO A 589 -3.88 7.87 -2.20
CA PRO A 589 -4.51 6.80 -2.96
C PRO A 589 -5.32 5.84 -2.07
N ARG A 590 -6.35 5.20 -2.62
CA ARG A 590 -7.09 4.10 -1.94
C ARG A 590 -6.47 2.74 -2.31
N VAL A 591 -5.17 2.63 -2.08
CA VAL A 591 -4.37 1.45 -2.39
C VAL A 591 -4.33 0.50 -1.20
N ALA A 592 -4.81 -0.73 -1.40
CA ALA A 592 -4.64 -1.77 -0.40
C ALA A 592 -3.14 -2.05 -0.21
N ALA A 593 -2.70 -2.08 1.05
CA ALA A 593 -1.31 -2.28 1.47
C ALA A 593 -0.30 -1.18 1.08
N GLU A 594 -0.72 0.05 0.77
CA GLU A 594 0.18 1.17 0.41
C GLU A 594 1.34 1.37 1.41
N HIS A 595 1.04 1.25 2.70
CA HIS A 595 1.99 1.44 3.80
C HIS A 595 2.54 0.12 4.38
N VAL A 596 2.32 -1.03 3.73
CA VAL A 596 2.98 -2.28 4.17
C VAL A 596 4.45 -2.24 3.80
N ARG A 597 5.32 -2.48 4.78
CA ARG A 597 6.78 -2.51 4.63
C ARG A 597 7.36 -3.77 5.25
N VAL A 598 8.59 -4.10 4.84
CA VAL A 598 9.47 -5.03 5.54
C VAL A 598 10.55 -4.19 6.21
N VAL A 599 10.63 -4.21 7.53
CA VAL A 599 11.60 -3.46 8.33
C VAL A 599 12.73 -4.40 8.75
N GLU A 600 13.98 -3.99 8.51
CA GLU A 600 15.17 -4.67 9.02
C GLU A 600 15.47 -4.23 10.46
N VAL A 601 15.57 -5.20 11.36
CA VAL A 601 15.70 -4.97 12.82
C VAL A 601 17.10 -5.34 13.26
N ALA A 602 17.79 -4.39 13.90
CA ALA A 602 19.10 -4.63 14.52
C ALA A 602 18.96 -5.04 15.99
N GLU A 603 17.99 -4.45 16.71
CA GLU A 603 17.72 -4.76 18.12
C GLU A 603 16.24 -4.58 18.48
N VAL A 604 15.77 -5.32 19.48
CA VAL A 604 14.52 -5.07 20.19
C VAL A 604 14.89 -4.54 21.58
N ARG A 605 14.58 -3.27 21.84
CA ARG A 605 14.98 -2.57 23.08
C ARG A 605 14.07 -2.88 24.25
N GLN A 606 12.78 -3.13 23.98
CA GLN A 606 11.74 -3.29 24.99
C GLN A 606 10.55 -4.04 24.39
N ILE A 607 9.90 -4.89 25.18
CA ILE A 607 8.60 -5.53 24.89
C ILE A 607 7.75 -5.35 26.15
N GLY A 608 6.48 -4.95 26.00
CA GLY A 608 5.57 -4.75 27.13
C GLY A 608 4.11 -4.93 26.74
N TYR A 609 3.36 -5.62 27.60
CA TYR A 609 1.93 -5.80 27.46
C TYR A 609 1.15 -4.85 28.38
N HIS A 610 0.09 -4.25 27.86
CA HIS A 610 -0.78 -3.30 28.54
C HIS A 610 -2.17 -3.90 28.74
N PRO A 611 -2.47 -4.54 29.89
CA PRO A 611 -3.72 -5.28 30.10
C PRO A 611 -4.99 -4.44 29.96
N GLY A 612 -4.92 -3.14 30.28
CA GLY A 612 -6.06 -2.22 30.20
C GLY A 612 -6.48 -1.85 28.76
N ASP A 613 -5.54 -1.88 27.81
CA ASP A 613 -5.80 -1.68 26.38
C ASP A 613 -5.79 -3.02 25.60
N GLN A 614 -5.50 -4.15 26.27
CA GLN A 614 -5.21 -5.47 25.68
C GLN A 614 -4.20 -5.41 24.51
N ARG A 615 -3.17 -4.56 24.64
CA ARG A 615 -2.20 -4.26 23.58
C ARG A 615 -0.80 -4.68 23.98
N LEU A 616 -0.05 -5.27 23.06
CA LEU A 616 1.40 -5.47 23.16
C LEU A 616 2.12 -4.40 22.35
N ASP A 617 3.01 -3.66 23.00
CA ASP A 617 3.91 -2.69 22.38
C ASP A 617 5.36 -3.16 22.52
N ALA A 618 6.18 -2.97 21.49
CA ALA A 618 7.61 -3.28 21.51
C ALA A 618 8.41 -2.23 20.73
N VAL A 619 9.53 -1.78 21.29
CA VAL A 619 10.42 -0.79 20.66
C VAL A 619 11.52 -1.53 19.90
N ILE A 620 11.50 -1.42 18.57
CA ILE A 620 12.56 -1.91 17.69
C ILE A 620 13.48 -0.77 17.27
N ALA A 621 14.73 -1.10 16.92
CA ALA A 621 15.63 -0.16 16.27
C ALA A 621 16.40 -0.77 15.10
N ASP A 622 16.78 0.10 14.17
CA ASP A 622 17.63 -0.19 13.03
C ASP A 622 19.14 -0.07 13.37
N ALA A 623 20.00 -0.37 12.39
CA ALA A 623 21.46 -0.31 12.55
C ALA A 623 22.04 1.12 12.66
N ALA A 624 21.25 2.15 12.35
CA ALA A 624 21.59 3.56 12.59
C ALA A 624 21.08 4.07 13.96
N GLY A 625 20.36 3.23 14.71
CA GLY A 625 19.78 3.54 16.02
C GLY A 625 18.41 4.21 15.96
N GLY A 626 17.84 4.42 14.76
CA GLY A 626 16.49 4.91 14.54
C GLY A 626 15.44 3.91 15.06
N THR A 627 14.27 4.40 15.49
CA THR A 627 13.30 3.59 16.26
C THR A 627 11.90 3.59 15.67
N ALA A 628 11.22 2.45 15.84
CA ALA A 628 9.77 2.33 15.66
C ALA A 628 9.16 1.51 16.81
N THR A 629 7.89 1.75 17.12
CA THR A 629 7.12 0.92 18.06
C THR A 629 6.23 -0.04 17.28
N VAL A 630 6.52 -1.34 17.37
CA VAL A 630 5.62 -2.40 16.93
C VAL A 630 4.47 -2.47 17.94
N ALA A 631 3.22 -2.37 17.48
CA ALA A 631 2.04 -2.33 18.34
C ALA A 631 0.95 -3.26 17.79
N ALA A 632 0.43 -4.15 18.63
CA ALA A 632 -0.62 -5.11 18.26
C ALA A 632 -1.68 -5.25 19.36
N GLU A 633 -2.95 -5.23 18.98
CA GLU A 633 -4.10 -5.37 19.89
C GLU A 633 -4.69 -6.79 19.83
N TYR A 634 -5.16 -7.27 20.98
CA TYR A 634 -5.87 -8.55 21.10
C TYR A 634 -7.11 -8.58 20.20
N ARG A 635 -7.31 -9.70 19.52
CA ARG A 635 -8.42 -9.92 18.60
C ARG A 635 -8.99 -11.31 18.84
N ALA A 636 -10.26 -11.40 19.22
CA ALA A 636 -10.89 -12.66 19.63
C ALA A 636 -10.91 -13.76 18.55
N HIS A 637 -10.77 -13.41 17.27
CA HIS A 637 -10.63 -14.37 16.17
C HIS A 637 -9.16 -14.78 15.90
N CYS A 638 -8.19 -14.21 16.59
CA CYS A 638 -6.75 -14.52 16.55
C CYS A 638 -6.17 -14.61 17.98
N PRO A 639 -6.69 -15.48 18.87
CA PRO A 639 -6.39 -15.42 20.31
C PRO A 639 -4.89 -15.51 20.64
N GLY A 640 -4.17 -16.55 20.19
CA GLY A 640 -2.72 -16.71 20.40
C GLY A 640 -1.81 -15.74 19.64
N ALA A 641 -2.34 -14.68 19.00
CA ALA A 641 -1.52 -13.76 18.19
C ALA A 641 -0.56 -12.90 19.02
N LEU A 642 -0.97 -12.45 20.21
CA LEU A 642 -0.07 -11.64 21.07
C LEU A 642 1.07 -12.49 21.62
N ASP A 643 0.80 -13.73 22.03
CA ASP A 643 1.79 -14.68 22.54
C ASP A 643 2.83 -15.04 21.46
N ALA A 644 2.37 -15.36 20.26
CA ALA A 644 3.23 -15.67 19.13
C ALA A 644 4.07 -14.45 18.66
N LEU A 645 3.53 -13.23 18.78
CA LEU A 645 4.27 -12.00 18.52
C LEU A 645 5.32 -11.75 19.63
N ALA A 646 4.96 -11.90 20.90
CA ALA A 646 5.87 -11.72 22.03
C ALA A 646 7.08 -12.66 21.95
N ALA A 647 6.84 -13.94 21.68
CA ALA A 647 7.89 -14.93 21.48
C ALA A 647 8.79 -14.59 20.27
N ALA A 648 8.19 -14.28 19.11
CA ALA A 648 8.96 -13.96 17.90
C ALA A 648 9.76 -12.64 17.99
N LEU A 649 9.37 -11.72 18.88
CA LEU A 649 10.14 -10.52 19.21
C LEU A 649 11.24 -10.79 20.26
N GLY A 650 11.01 -11.71 21.21
CA GLY A 650 11.99 -12.14 22.19
C GLY A 650 13.14 -12.97 21.61
N ASP A 651 12.85 -13.79 20.59
CA ASP A 651 13.80 -14.69 19.90
C ASP A 651 14.84 -13.96 19.00
N GLY A 652 14.81 -12.63 18.92
CA GLY A 652 15.68 -11.85 18.03
C GLY A 652 15.16 -11.81 16.58
N PRO A 653 14.13 -11.00 16.28
CA PRO A 653 13.60 -10.83 14.94
C PRO A 653 14.65 -10.17 14.03
N ARG A 654 14.75 -10.65 12.79
CA ARG A 654 15.64 -10.07 11.76
C ARG A 654 14.91 -9.13 10.81
N LEU A 655 13.70 -9.54 10.41
CA LEU A 655 12.81 -8.76 9.54
C LEU A 655 11.40 -8.84 10.11
N ILE A 656 10.67 -7.71 10.13
CA ILE A 656 9.25 -7.66 10.49
C ILE A 656 8.48 -7.11 9.29
N THR A 657 7.32 -7.69 8.97
CA THR A 657 6.38 -7.12 7.99
C THR A 657 5.20 -6.49 8.71
N GLY A 658 4.68 -5.38 8.20
CA GLY A 658 3.58 -4.67 8.86
C GLY A 658 3.20 -3.38 8.17
N PHE A 659 2.08 -2.79 8.58
CA PHE A 659 1.71 -1.44 8.18
C PHE A 659 2.56 -0.44 8.98
N LEU A 660 3.50 0.22 8.31
CA LEU A 660 4.35 1.25 8.90
C LEU A 660 3.69 2.62 8.69
N ARG A 661 3.29 3.27 9.78
CA ARG A 661 2.66 4.60 9.79
C ARG A 661 3.37 5.52 10.77
N ARG A 662 3.18 6.83 10.61
CA ARG A 662 3.55 7.81 11.63
C ARG A 662 2.37 8.07 12.58
N GLY A 663 2.67 8.50 13.81
CA GLY A 663 1.71 9.10 14.74
C GLY A 663 2.33 9.32 16.11
N ARG A 664 1.91 10.39 16.81
CA ARG A 664 2.52 10.89 18.07
C ARG A 664 4.03 11.14 17.94
N GLY A 665 4.45 11.71 16.82
CA GLY A 665 5.85 12.00 16.47
C GLY A 665 6.73 10.77 16.18
N ALA A 666 6.20 9.56 16.35
CA ALA A 666 6.95 8.31 16.23
C ALA A 666 6.48 7.48 15.03
N LEU A 667 7.31 6.50 14.64
CA LEU A 667 6.89 5.41 13.77
C LEU A 667 6.16 4.35 14.59
N LEU A 668 4.98 3.98 14.11
CA LEU A 668 4.13 2.93 14.65
C LEU A 668 3.98 1.84 13.59
N MET A 669 4.28 0.60 13.95
CA MET A 669 4.25 -0.55 13.05
C MET A 669 3.22 -1.56 13.53
N ASP A 670 2.23 -1.84 12.70
CA ASP A 670 1.16 -2.80 12.99
C ASP A 670 1.49 -4.14 12.28
N PRO A 671 1.93 -5.19 13.02
CA PRO A 671 2.67 -6.32 12.45
C PRO A 671 1.79 -7.38 11.78
N ILE A 672 2.25 -7.86 10.63
CA ILE A 672 1.60 -8.91 9.81
C ILE A 672 2.36 -10.24 9.96
N ALA A 673 3.69 -10.21 9.99
CA ALA A 673 4.54 -11.39 10.22
C ALA A 673 5.95 -11.00 10.72
N VAL A 674 6.65 -11.96 11.32
CA VAL A 674 8.00 -11.79 11.88
C VAL A 674 8.90 -12.93 11.38
N LEU A 675 10.10 -12.60 10.89
CA LEU A 675 11.15 -13.56 10.56
C LEU A 675 12.19 -13.61 11.69
N GLY A 676 12.10 -14.63 12.53
CA GLY A 676 13.11 -14.96 13.54
C GLY A 676 14.07 -16.06 13.05
N ALA A 677 14.90 -16.58 13.95
CA ALA A 677 15.80 -17.69 13.65
C ALA A 677 15.07 -18.99 13.27
N GLY A 678 13.88 -19.24 13.85
CA GLY A 678 13.05 -20.42 13.59
C GLY A 678 12.25 -20.38 12.27
N GLY A 679 12.23 -19.25 11.55
CA GLY A 679 11.44 -19.05 10.34
C GLY A 679 10.44 -17.89 10.46
N ILE A 680 9.36 -17.95 9.68
CA ILE A 680 8.33 -16.89 9.63
C ILE A 680 7.15 -17.26 10.53
N THR A 681 6.93 -16.45 11.56
CA THR A 681 5.73 -16.45 12.40
C THR A 681 4.71 -15.46 11.82
N VAL A 682 3.46 -15.89 11.66
CA VAL A 682 2.34 -15.03 11.25
C VAL A 682 1.36 -14.97 12.43
N PRO A 683 1.37 -13.92 13.27
CA PRO A 683 0.60 -13.85 14.51
C PRO A 683 -0.89 -14.19 14.33
N ASP A 684 -1.53 -13.63 13.31
CA ASP A 684 -2.95 -13.85 13.00
C ASP A 684 -3.33 -15.29 12.65
N LEU A 685 -2.35 -16.18 12.40
CA LEU A 685 -2.53 -17.60 12.08
C LEU A 685 -1.95 -18.54 13.14
N ALA A 686 -1.40 -18.00 14.23
CA ALA A 686 -0.79 -18.76 15.31
C ALA A 686 -1.81 -19.57 16.12
N PRO A 687 -1.47 -20.79 16.58
CA PRO A 687 -2.27 -21.53 17.55
C PRO A 687 -2.16 -20.91 18.97
N GLY A 688 -3.11 -21.25 19.84
CA GLY A 688 -3.13 -20.81 21.25
C GLY A 688 -4.38 -20.00 21.59
N GLU A 689 -4.77 -20.01 22.86
CA GLU A 689 -6.00 -19.38 23.35
C GLU A 689 -5.79 -17.95 23.90
N GLY A 690 -4.55 -17.42 23.84
CA GLY A 690 -4.18 -16.11 24.38
C GLY A 690 -3.86 -16.16 25.88
N ASP A 691 -3.38 -17.32 26.35
CA ASP A 691 -3.09 -17.65 27.75
C ASP A 691 -1.59 -17.57 28.12
N GLY A 692 -0.75 -16.99 27.24
CA GLY A 692 0.68 -16.80 27.49
C GLY A 692 1.01 -15.77 28.59
N GLU A 693 2.12 -16.01 29.31
CA GLU A 693 2.64 -15.06 30.30
C GLU A 693 3.33 -13.87 29.62
N LEU A 694 2.56 -12.81 29.34
CA LEU A 694 3.07 -11.57 28.76
C LEU A 694 3.63 -10.61 29.84
N ALA A 695 4.82 -10.06 29.59
CA ALA A 695 5.49 -9.13 30.49
C ALA A 695 4.69 -7.81 30.64
N VAL A 696 4.04 -7.63 31.80
CA VAL A 696 3.14 -6.50 32.04
C VAL A 696 3.91 -5.18 32.20
N GLN A 697 3.61 -4.22 31.34
CA GLN A 697 4.09 -2.84 31.41
C GLN A 697 2.98 -1.93 31.96
N MET A 698 3.30 -1.16 33.01
CA MET A 698 2.36 -0.18 33.56
C MET A 698 2.01 0.89 32.52
N PRO A 699 0.74 1.31 32.40
CA PRO A 699 0.35 2.34 31.43
C PRO A 699 1.04 3.67 31.71
N THR A 700 1.67 4.24 30.69
CA THR A 700 1.90 5.69 30.65
C THR A 700 0.54 6.39 30.61
N ALA A 701 0.38 7.47 31.37
CA ALA A 701 -0.87 8.23 31.36
C ALA A 701 -1.23 8.70 29.93
N ARG A 702 -2.47 8.47 29.50
CA ARG A 702 -2.94 8.94 28.18
C ARG A 702 -2.79 10.46 28.08
N ASP A 703 -2.37 10.94 26.90
CA ASP A 703 -2.19 12.36 26.65
C ASP A 703 -3.54 13.09 26.72
N ARG A 704 -3.57 14.24 27.41
CA ARG A 704 -4.75 15.11 27.47
C ARG A 704 -5.09 15.66 26.09
N LEU A 705 -4.10 15.86 25.23
CA LEU A 705 -4.27 16.34 23.86
C LEU A 705 -5.00 15.30 23.00
N ASP A 706 -4.60 14.02 23.06
CA ASP A 706 -5.31 12.94 22.36
C ASP A 706 -6.75 12.80 22.90
N THR A 707 -6.91 12.82 24.23
CA THR A 707 -8.24 12.76 24.88
C THR A 707 -9.18 13.87 24.37
N ALA A 708 -8.65 15.07 24.12
CA ALA A 708 -9.40 16.20 23.57
C ALA A 708 -9.76 16.03 22.08
N LEU A 709 -8.84 15.47 21.28
CA LEU A 709 -9.08 15.17 19.86
C LEU A 709 -10.07 14.02 19.68
N GLU A 710 -9.95 12.93 20.45
CA GLU A 710 -10.87 11.80 20.47
C GLU A 710 -12.29 12.26 20.82
N ALA A 711 -12.45 13.03 21.90
CA ALA A 711 -13.75 13.57 22.32
C ALA A 711 -14.40 14.48 21.26
N ALA A 712 -13.60 15.29 20.55
CA ALA A 712 -14.10 16.12 19.45
C ALA A 712 -14.49 15.28 18.23
N LEU A 713 -13.66 14.33 17.81
CA LEU A 713 -13.93 13.43 16.68
C LEU A 713 -15.21 12.61 16.89
N THR A 714 -15.41 12.02 18.07
CA THR A 714 -16.67 11.31 18.40
C THR A 714 -17.87 12.26 18.46
N GLY A 715 -17.69 13.51 18.90
CA GLY A 715 -18.74 14.54 18.83
C GLY A 715 -19.19 14.84 17.39
N PHE A 716 -18.24 15.02 16.47
CA PHE A 716 -18.52 15.23 15.04
C PHE A 716 -19.03 13.96 14.35
N ALA A 717 -18.59 12.78 14.78
CA ALA A 717 -19.11 11.49 14.34
C ALA A 717 -20.59 11.30 14.72
N GLU A 718 -20.99 11.70 15.93
CA GLU A 718 -22.39 11.66 16.36
C GLU A 718 -23.28 12.59 15.51
N ILE A 719 -22.75 13.73 15.02
CA ILE A 719 -23.46 14.58 14.06
C ILE A 719 -23.67 13.85 12.72
N ALA A 720 -22.65 13.19 12.16
CA ALA A 720 -22.82 12.43 10.92
C ALA A 720 -23.75 11.21 11.08
N HIS A 721 -23.71 10.55 12.24
CA HIS A 721 -24.62 9.46 12.56
C HIS A 721 -26.08 9.93 12.61
N ARG A 722 -26.36 11.04 13.31
CA ARG A 722 -27.73 11.57 13.47
C ARG A 722 -28.24 12.37 12.27
N GLY A 723 -27.35 13.04 11.55
CA GLY A 723 -27.66 14.01 10.50
C GLY A 723 -27.72 15.45 11.02
N LEU A 724 -27.25 16.41 10.22
CA LEU A 724 -27.31 17.85 10.57
C LEU A 724 -28.74 18.33 10.87
N ARG A 725 -29.75 17.75 10.23
CA ARG A 725 -31.18 18.07 10.45
C ARG A 725 -31.73 17.55 11.79
N HIS A 726 -31.03 16.61 12.45
CA HIS A 726 -31.52 15.90 13.64
C HIS A 726 -30.50 15.94 14.80
N ALA A 727 -29.47 16.79 14.71
CA ALA A 727 -28.52 17.03 15.77
C ALA A 727 -29.21 17.59 17.03
N THR A 728 -28.91 17.02 18.21
CA THR A 728 -29.56 17.42 19.46
C THR A 728 -28.68 18.41 20.26
N PRO A 729 -29.27 19.27 21.11
CA PRO A 729 -28.50 20.17 21.99
C PRO A 729 -27.48 19.44 22.88
N GLY A 730 -27.71 18.16 23.20
CA GLY A 730 -26.76 17.33 23.95
C GLY A 730 -25.48 17.00 23.18
N VAL A 731 -25.53 16.91 21.85
CA VAL A 731 -24.35 16.75 20.99
C VAL A 731 -23.61 18.09 20.87
N HIS A 732 -24.34 19.19 20.66
CA HIS A 732 -23.76 20.53 20.59
C HIS A 732 -22.97 20.88 21.87
N ARG A 733 -23.52 20.57 23.06
CA ARG A 733 -22.80 20.74 24.33
C ARG A 733 -21.52 19.88 24.40
N ARG A 734 -21.54 18.63 23.96
CA ARG A 734 -20.33 17.77 23.92
C ARG A 734 -19.25 18.38 23.03
N ILE A 735 -19.63 18.90 21.86
CA ILE A 735 -18.70 19.56 20.93
C ILE A 735 -18.16 20.88 21.53
N GLU A 736 -18.99 21.63 22.26
CA GLU A 736 -18.58 22.86 22.96
C GLU A 736 -17.58 22.56 24.10
N GLU A 737 -17.82 21.51 24.88
CA GLU A 737 -16.92 21.01 25.93
C GLU A 737 -15.59 20.51 25.35
N ALA A 738 -15.64 19.75 24.23
CA ALA A 738 -14.44 19.30 23.53
C ALA A 738 -13.65 20.48 22.92
N ALA A 739 -14.33 21.47 22.32
CA ALA A 739 -13.68 22.69 21.83
C ALA A 739 -13.04 23.51 22.99
N ALA A 740 -13.66 23.53 24.17
CA ALA A 740 -13.08 24.15 25.35
C ALA A 740 -11.86 23.38 25.90
N GLU A 741 -11.80 22.05 25.76
CA GLU A 741 -10.60 21.25 26.07
C GLU A 741 -9.50 21.48 25.02
N LEU A 742 -9.82 21.40 23.72
CA LEU A 742 -8.89 21.67 22.62
C LEU A 742 -8.21 23.05 22.77
N ARG A 743 -8.97 24.09 23.15
CA ARG A 743 -8.41 25.42 23.41
C ARG A 743 -7.52 25.46 24.66
N ARG A 744 -7.80 24.65 25.69
CA ARG A 744 -6.98 24.52 26.92
C ARG A 744 -5.69 23.71 26.72
N VAL A 745 -5.66 22.75 25.80
CA VAL A 745 -4.44 22.02 25.39
C VAL A 745 -3.66 22.73 24.27
N GLY A 746 -4.02 23.97 23.92
CA GLY A 746 -3.29 24.81 22.96
C GLY A 746 -3.69 24.65 21.49
N LEU A 747 -4.63 23.75 21.16
CA LEU A 747 -5.14 23.54 19.80
C LEU A 747 -6.21 24.58 19.40
N THR A 748 -5.88 25.86 19.56
CA THR A 748 -6.77 27.02 19.38
C THR A 748 -7.50 27.00 18.03
N ALA A 749 -6.75 26.99 16.92
CA ALA A 749 -7.33 27.00 15.57
C ALA A 749 -8.29 25.82 15.31
N THR A 750 -8.03 24.66 15.90
CA THR A 750 -8.91 23.49 15.79
C THR A 750 -10.17 23.66 16.64
N ALA A 751 -10.06 24.18 17.86
CA ALA A 751 -11.21 24.59 18.67
C ALA A 751 -12.06 25.69 18.00
N ASP A 752 -11.42 26.61 17.28
CA ASP A 752 -12.10 27.72 16.59
C ASP A 752 -12.93 27.19 15.39
N THR A 753 -12.45 26.20 14.63
CA THR A 753 -13.27 25.53 13.59
C THR A 753 -14.50 24.83 14.18
N ALA A 754 -14.36 24.14 15.32
CA ALA A 754 -15.51 23.56 16.03
C ALA A 754 -16.49 24.64 16.56
N THR A 755 -15.96 25.78 17.02
CA THR A 755 -16.76 26.94 17.46
C THR A 755 -17.52 27.59 16.28
N ALA A 756 -16.93 27.60 15.08
CA ALA A 756 -17.58 28.06 13.86
C ALA A 756 -18.75 27.14 13.45
N PHE A 757 -18.56 25.81 13.51
CA PHE A 757 -19.63 24.84 13.28
C PHE A 757 -20.83 25.04 14.24
N LEU A 758 -20.57 25.14 15.55
CA LEU A 758 -21.61 25.45 16.54
C LEU A 758 -22.30 26.80 16.29
N THR A 759 -21.64 27.74 15.63
CA THR A 759 -22.23 29.02 15.22
C THR A 759 -23.13 28.87 14.00
N ALA A 760 -22.74 28.09 12.99
CA ALA A 760 -23.61 27.74 11.87
C ALA A 760 -24.89 27.01 12.32
N CYS A 761 -24.77 26.05 13.25
CA CYS A 761 -25.92 25.37 13.87
C CYS A 761 -26.91 26.30 14.56
N ARG A 762 -26.49 27.50 15.00
CA ARG A 762 -27.38 28.54 15.57
C ARG A 762 -28.09 29.39 14.52
N THR A 763 -27.56 29.46 13.29
CA THR A 763 -28.20 30.19 12.17
C THR A 763 -29.20 29.35 11.40
N GLY A 764 -29.03 28.03 11.38
CA GLY A 764 -29.87 27.11 10.62
C GLY A 764 -29.63 27.11 9.10
N ASP A 765 -28.61 27.83 8.61
CA ASP A 765 -28.16 27.74 7.22
C ASP A 765 -27.50 26.37 6.96
N ALA A 766 -28.18 25.52 6.21
CA ALA A 766 -27.73 24.17 5.87
C ALA A 766 -26.40 24.17 5.10
N ASP A 767 -26.13 25.19 4.28
CA ASP A 767 -24.87 25.29 3.54
C ASP A 767 -23.72 25.68 4.47
N ALA A 768 -23.93 26.65 5.38
CA ALA A 768 -22.94 26.99 6.40
C ALA A 768 -22.69 25.82 7.36
N MET A 769 -23.74 25.12 7.81
CA MET A 769 -23.61 23.93 8.67
C MET A 769 -22.79 22.84 7.98
N THR A 770 -23.08 22.54 6.70
CA THR A 770 -22.31 21.58 5.91
C THR A 770 -20.86 22.00 5.74
N ARG A 771 -20.60 23.23 5.27
CA ARG A 771 -19.22 23.73 5.05
C ARG A 771 -18.40 23.67 6.33
N THR A 772 -18.91 24.24 7.41
CA THR A 772 -18.19 24.32 8.70
C THR A 772 -18.04 22.96 9.39
N TRP A 773 -18.98 22.02 9.24
CA TRP A 773 -18.79 20.64 9.70
C TRP A 773 -17.60 19.99 8.98
N VAL A 774 -17.56 20.10 7.65
CA VAL A 774 -16.46 19.56 6.83
C VAL A 774 -15.14 20.24 7.17
N ASP A 775 -15.11 21.57 7.35
CA ASP A 775 -13.89 22.31 7.72
C ASP A 775 -13.33 21.86 9.07
N ALA A 776 -14.18 21.71 10.08
CA ALA A 776 -13.80 21.26 11.41
C ALA A 776 -13.38 19.77 11.41
N GLN A 777 -14.10 18.89 10.73
CA GLN A 777 -13.77 17.46 10.66
C GLN A 777 -12.48 17.20 9.86
N LEU A 778 -12.24 17.95 8.78
CA LEU A 778 -10.93 17.99 8.10
C LEU A 778 -9.82 18.43 9.05
N ARG A 779 -10.04 19.52 9.81
CA ARG A 779 -9.04 20.06 10.74
C ARG A 779 -8.75 19.10 11.89
N LEU A 780 -9.76 18.45 12.45
CA LEU A 780 -9.60 17.43 13.50
C LEU A 780 -8.81 16.22 13.00
N ILE A 781 -9.22 15.64 11.85
CA ILE A 781 -8.54 14.47 11.28
C ILE A 781 -7.08 14.78 10.93
N THR A 782 -6.80 15.94 10.32
CA THR A 782 -5.41 16.33 9.97
C THR A 782 -4.57 16.69 11.20
N THR A 783 -5.15 17.28 12.25
CA THR A 783 -4.44 17.54 13.51
C THR A 783 -4.10 16.23 14.24
N ALA A 784 -4.96 15.20 14.16
CA ALA A 784 -4.71 13.89 14.75
C ALA A 784 -3.73 13.02 13.94
N GLU A 785 -3.53 13.31 12.65
CA GLU A 785 -2.60 12.58 11.78
C GLU A 785 -1.18 13.16 11.79
N LEU A 786 -1.05 14.49 11.76
CA LEU A 786 0.25 15.18 11.61
C LEU A 786 0.95 15.43 12.96
N ARG A 787 0.38 14.94 14.07
CA ARG A 787 0.96 14.95 15.41
C ARG A 787 1.77 13.69 15.65
#